data_AF-A0A5E4E5I1-F1
#
_entry.id   AF-A0A5E4E5I1-F1
#
_cell.length_a   1.000
_cell.length_b   1.000
_cell.length_c   1.000
_cell.angle_alpha   90.00
_cell.angle_beta   90.00
_cell.angle_gamma   90.00
#
_symmetry.space_group_name_H-M   'P 1'
#
loop_
_entity.id
_entity.type
_entity.pdbx_description
1 polymer ?
#
loop_
_entity_poly.entity_id
_entity_poly.type
_entity_poly.pdbx_seq_one_letter_code
_entity_poly.pdbx_strand_id
1 'polypeptide(L)'
;MGKQKQQVISRFFAPKPKTTNPSSSSSSSFPPSSSSSANPHHPPTPPPKITATVNFSPSKRTLLSSHLTSSSPKPSKLPKLSPHTHNPIPTAPNPSLHQKFLQKLLEPSSDVPEPSPSSNPPAKFTPLEQQVVDLKKRYPDVLLMVEVGYKYRFFGQDAEIAASVLGIYAHMDHNFLTASVPTFRLNVHVRRLVSAGYKVGVVKQTETAAIKAHGSNRSGPFGRGLSALYTKATLEAAEDVGGKEEGCGGDSNYLACVVDKSVALENVDGGVDSGIEVKIGIVAVEVSTGDVVYGEFNDNCMRSGLEAAVLSLSPAELLIGDPLSKQTEKILLAFSGPASNVRVEHVSRDHFNEGGAFAEVMSLYENMDGDDLTDHPKIDTDVKEQSTIRLGIEGIMNMPNLAVQALALTVRHLKQFGLERILHLGASFRPLSSSMEMTLSANALQQLEVLKNNADGSESGSLLQSMNQTLTIFGSRLLRHWVTHPLCDGNMICARLDAVSEIAESMGSSKAQNIEQLDAEDSFVTNWKPELNYILSSVLTTLGRSTDIQRGITRIFHRTATPSEFIAVIQAILYAGKQLQQLQIEEEGSKENLRGKTVRSDLLRKLICTASSSTVIGNAARLLSTLNKEAADKQDLPNLIISDGQFPEVAEARMEVQMAKKKLDSLISLYRKQLGMRKLEFISVSGTTHLIELPLDVKVPSNWVKINSTKKTVRYHPPDVLTALDHLALANEKLTITCRAAWDNFLSGFGKYYAEFQAAVQAVASLDCLHSLAVLSRNKNYVRPVIVYDDEPVQIHISSGRHPVLETTLQDNFVPNDTDLQADREYCQIITGPNMGGKSCYIRQVALIAIMAQHHRQSCMCWMAFSLEWVLLTVSTKGEAPFLKN
;
A
#
# COMPACT_ATOMS: atom_id res chain seq x y z
N MET A 1 4.19 14.27 -49.28
CA MET A 1 5.00 13.05 -49.53
C MET A 1 6.24 13.06 -48.64
N GLY A 2 6.91 11.92 -48.44
CA GLY A 2 8.11 11.79 -47.60
C GLY A 2 7.82 11.14 -46.25
N LYS A 3 8.14 9.85 -46.10
CA LYS A 3 7.88 9.08 -44.88
C LYS A 3 9.06 9.17 -43.90
N GLN A 4 8.80 9.45 -42.63
CA GLN A 4 9.78 9.16 -41.57
C GLN A 4 9.84 7.65 -41.31
N LYS A 5 11.02 7.15 -40.95
CA LYS A 5 11.25 5.74 -40.60
C LYS A 5 11.30 5.59 -39.08
N GLN A 6 10.30 4.94 -38.48
CA GLN A 6 10.51 4.25 -37.20
C GLN A 6 11.29 2.96 -37.47
N GLN A 7 12.35 2.71 -36.71
CA GLN A 7 13.01 1.41 -36.66
C GLN A 7 12.60 0.69 -35.37
N VAL A 8 11.81 -0.37 -35.50
CA VAL A 8 11.51 -1.31 -34.43
C VAL A 8 12.37 -2.55 -34.65
N ILE A 9 13.21 -2.91 -33.68
CA ILE A 9 13.96 -4.16 -33.66
C ILE A 9 13.61 -4.90 -32.38
N SER A 10 12.64 -5.81 -32.48
CA SER A 10 12.25 -6.75 -31.44
C SER A 10 12.36 -8.18 -31.99
N ARG A 11 13.39 -8.91 -31.58
CA ARG A 11 13.63 -10.34 -31.85
C ARG A 11 14.39 -10.97 -30.68
N PHE A 12 14.34 -12.30 -30.59
CA PHE A 12 14.72 -13.14 -29.43
C PHE A 12 13.77 -12.92 -28.23
N PHE A 13 12.99 -13.89 -27.74
CA PHE A 13 12.66 -15.28 -28.14
C PHE A 13 11.10 -15.38 -28.24
N ALA A 14 10.39 -16.45 -28.66
CA ALA A 14 10.61 -17.91 -28.62
C ALA A 14 9.78 -18.62 -29.75
N PRO A 15 9.85 -19.96 -29.95
CA PRO A 15 9.25 -20.63 -31.11
C PRO A 15 7.77 -21.02 -30.95
N LYS A 16 7.05 -21.16 -32.08
CA LYS A 16 5.69 -21.76 -32.15
C LYS A 16 5.72 -23.14 -32.86
N PRO A 17 4.89 -24.11 -32.45
CA PRO A 17 4.59 -25.30 -33.26
C PRO A 17 3.67 -24.96 -34.46
N LYS A 18 3.52 -25.91 -35.38
CA LYS A 18 2.81 -25.75 -36.66
C LYS A 18 1.35 -26.24 -36.58
N THR A 19 0.46 -25.58 -37.31
CA THR A 19 -0.85 -26.12 -37.74
C THR A 19 -1.08 -25.81 -39.22
N THR A 20 -1.87 -26.62 -39.91
CA THR A 20 -2.10 -26.56 -41.36
C THR A 20 -3.58 -26.35 -41.70
N ASN A 21 -3.88 -25.23 -42.36
CA ASN A 21 -5.13 -24.97 -43.11
C ASN A 21 -5.13 -25.81 -44.41
N PRO A 22 -6.28 -26.15 -45.05
CA PRO A 22 -7.33 -25.21 -45.53
C PRO A 22 -8.80 -25.70 -45.26
N SER A 23 -9.92 -25.09 -45.68
CA SER A 23 -10.22 -23.93 -46.55
C SER A 23 -11.62 -23.31 -46.26
N SER A 24 -11.90 -22.15 -46.89
CA SER A 24 -13.20 -21.53 -47.27
C SER A 24 -14.42 -22.45 -47.55
N SER A 25 -15.70 -22.00 -47.48
CA SER A 25 -16.31 -20.71 -47.03
C SER A 25 -17.87 -20.72 -47.05
N SER A 26 -18.47 -19.75 -46.34
CA SER A 26 -19.70 -18.96 -46.69
C SER A 26 -21.13 -19.56 -46.70
N SER A 27 -22.09 -18.65 -46.39
CA SER A 27 -23.51 -18.57 -46.82
C SER A 27 -24.56 -19.61 -46.38
N SER A 28 -25.20 -19.33 -45.24
CA SER A 28 -26.66 -19.13 -45.06
C SER A 28 -27.70 -19.79 -46.01
N SER A 29 -28.61 -20.60 -45.45
CA SER A 29 -30.08 -20.35 -45.46
C SER A 29 -30.91 -21.40 -44.67
N PHE A 30 -32.03 -20.95 -44.07
CA PHE A 30 -33.23 -21.74 -43.72
C PHE A 30 -34.20 -21.67 -44.93
N PRO A 31 -35.24 -22.53 -45.13
CA PRO A 31 -36.26 -22.98 -44.14
C PRO A 31 -36.75 -24.46 -44.33
N PRO A 32 -38.04 -24.87 -44.22
CA PRO A 32 -38.69 -25.22 -42.94
C PRO A 32 -39.50 -26.57 -42.89
N SER A 33 -39.93 -26.93 -41.67
CA SER A 33 -41.23 -27.54 -41.29
C SER A 33 -41.82 -28.80 -41.98
N SER A 34 -41.90 -29.91 -41.24
CA SER A 34 -43.05 -30.84 -41.08
C SER A 34 -42.62 -31.94 -40.07
N SER A 35 -43.30 -32.30 -38.98
CA SER A 35 -44.71 -32.50 -38.58
C SER A 35 -45.17 -33.98 -38.68
N SER A 36 -45.85 -34.44 -37.62
CA SER A 36 -46.60 -35.72 -37.41
C SER A 36 -45.87 -36.98 -36.85
N SER A 37 -46.19 -37.26 -35.57
CA SER A 37 -46.54 -38.56 -34.96
C SER A 37 -45.99 -39.91 -35.50
N ALA A 38 -45.31 -40.68 -34.63
CA ALA A 38 -45.92 -41.84 -33.94
C ALA A 38 -44.95 -42.53 -32.94
N ASN A 39 -45.47 -42.95 -31.78
CA ASN A 39 -44.89 -43.94 -30.87
C ASN A 39 -45.69 -45.27 -31.07
N PRO A 40 -45.20 -46.50 -30.70
CA PRO A 40 -44.63 -46.75 -29.37
C PRO A 40 -43.57 -47.89 -29.20
N HIS A 41 -43.04 -47.99 -27.96
CA HIS A 41 -42.43 -49.14 -27.26
C HIS A 41 -41.32 -49.99 -27.93
N HIS A 42 -40.07 -49.88 -27.42
CA HIS A 42 -39.43 -50.86 -26.51
C HIS A 42 -38.07 -50.30 -25.96
N PRO A 43 -37.38 -50.93 -24.97
CA PRO A 43 -36.49 -50.23 -24.03
C PRO A 43 -35.01 -50.04 -24.48
N PRO A 44 -34.27 -49.11 -23.83
CA PRO A 44 -32.88 -48.79 -24.17
C PRO A 44 -31.86 -49.81 -23.63
N THR A 45 -30.81 -50.07 -24.41
CA THR A 45 -29.59 -50.78 -24.00
C THR A 45 -28.56 -49.81 -23.39
N PRO A 46 -27.72 -50.25 -22.43
CA PRO A 46 -26.76 -49.38 -21.77
C PRO A 46 -25.46 -49.16 -22.57
N PRO A 47 -24.80 -47.98 -22.46
CA PRO A 47 -23.49 -47.73 -23.04
C PRO A 47 -22.37 -48.49 -22.30
N PRO A 48 -21.21 -48.73 -22.95
CA PRO A 48 -20.16 -49.62 -22.43
C PRO A 48 -19.34 -49.00 -21.28
N LYS A 49 -18.94 -49.85 -20.34
CA LYS A 49 -17.97 -49.51 -19.29
C LYS A 49 -16.54 -49.53 -19.85
N ILE A 50 -15.81 -48.43 -19.67
CA ILE A 50 -14.34 -48.39 -19.85
C ILE A 50 -13.71 -48.29 -18.47
N THR A 51 -12.91 -49.28 -18.10
CA THR A 51 -12.28 -49.39 -16.77
C THR A 51 -10.81 -48.99 -16.86
N ALA A 52 -10.43 -47.88 -16.23
CA ALA A 52 -9.04 -47.41 -16.16
C ALA A 52 -8.48 -47.59 -14.74
N THR A 53 -7.81 -48.71 -14.49
CA THR A 53 -7.21 -49.02 -13.19
C THR A 53 -5.88 -48.29 -13.01
N VAL A 54 -5.74 -47.49 -11.94
CA VAL A 54 -4.48 -46.88 -11.53
C VAL A 54 -4.14 -47.34 -10.12
N ASN A 55 -3.10 -48.19 -9.99
CA ASN A 55 -2.64 -48.69 -8.70
C ASN A 55 -1.80 -47.64 -7.96
N PHE A 56 -2.18 -47.33 -6.73
CA PHE A 56 -1.32 -46.64 -5.75
C PHE A 56 -0.94 -47.61 -4.64
N SER A 57 0.36 -47.71 -4.33
CA SER A 57 0.88 -48.42 -3.16
C SER A 57 1.80 -47.50 -2.34
N PRO A 58 1.58 -47.30 -1.03
CA PRO A 58 2.34 -46.35 -0.23
C PRO A 58 3.66 -46.94 0.28
N SER A 59 4.68 -46.11 0.49
CA SER A 59 5.86 -46.47 1.27
C SER A 59 6.60 -45.29 1.91
N LYS A 60 6.44 -45.19 3.23
CA LYS A 60 7.46 -44.84 4.25
C LYS A 60 8.53 -43.79 3.88
N ARG A 61 8.40 -42.59 4.48
CA ARG A 61 9.60 -41.85 4.92
C ARG A 61 10.18 -42.53 6.16
N THR A 62 11.50 -42.68 6.21
CA THR A 62 12.26 -42.95 7.43
C THR A 62 13.52 -42.10 7.40
N LEU A 63 13.83 -41.46 8.53
CA LEU A 63 15.08 -40.73 8.75
C LEU A 63 16.23 -41.75 8.93
N LEU A 64 17.46 -41.36 8.55
CA LEU A 64 18.65 -41.46 9.40
C LEU A 64 19.88 -40.82 8.75
N SER A 65 20.87 -40.51 9.58
CA SER A 65 22.16 -39.91 9.24
C SER A 65 23.31 -40.89 9.54
N SER A 66 24.54 -40.57 9.09
CA SER A 66 25.79 -41.37 9.23
C SER A 66 25.77 -42.72 8.47
N HIS A 67 26.88 -43.25 7.92
CA HIS A 67 28.30 -43.18 8.29
C HIS A 67 29.25 -43.08 7.08
N LEU A 68 30.54 -42.83 7.34
CA LEU A 68 31.64 -43.00 6.38
C LEU A 68 32.06 -44.48 6.25
N THR A 69 32.47 -44.93 5.06
CA THR A 69 33.80 -45.55 4.80
C THR A 69 34.02 -45.93 3.32
N SER A 70 35.26 -46.27 2.99
CA SER A 70 35.86 -46.43 1.66
C SER A 70 35.48 -47.67 0.85
N SER A 71 35.42 -47.55 -0.49
CA SER A 71 36.32 -48.28 -1.41
C SER A 71 36.13 -47.88 -2.90
N SER A 72 37.09 -48.24 -3.75
CA SER A 72 37.13 -48.07 -5.23
C SER A 72 38.09 -49.15 -5.80
N PRO A 73 38.12 -49.54 -7.11
CA PRO A 73 38.12 -48.61 -8.26
C PRO A 73 37.58 -49.08 -9.65
N LYS A 74 37.08 -48.12 -10.47
CA LYS A 74 37.35 -47.92 -11.95
C LYS A 74 37.05 -49.05 -13.00
N PRO A 75 37.12 -48.76 -14.33
CA PRO A 75 36.72 -47.56 -15.09
C PRO A 75 36.03 -47.83 -16.46
N SER A 76 35.25 -46.87 -17.00
CA SER A 76 35.12 -46.73 -18.48
C SER A 76 34.67 -45.34 -19.01
N LYS A 77 35.62 -44.65 -19.68
CA LYS A 77 35.49 -43.74 -20.85
C LYS A 77 34.53 -42.52 -20.81
N LEU A 78 35.14 -41.33 -20.87
CA LEU A 78 34.56 -40.03 -21.25
C LEU A 78 34.80 -39.70 -22.74
N PRO A 79 33.93 -38.92 -23.41
CA PRO A 79 34.26 -38.12 -24.60
C PRO A 79 35.05 -36.84 -24.25
N LYS A 80 35.57 -36.13 -25.25
CA LYS A 80 36.53 -35.02 -25.09
C LYS A 80 35.91 -33.62 -25.24
N LEU A 81 36.54 -32.62 -24.63
CA LEU A 81 36.40 -31.19 -24.93
C LEU A 81 37.72 -30.61 -25.46
N SER A 82 37.63 -29.45 -26.12
CA SER A 82 38.72 -28.83 -26.90
C SER A 82 39.80 -28.15 -26.04
N PRO A 83 41.05 -28.02 -26.55
CA PRO A 83 42.15 -27.41 -25.79
C PRO A 83 42.18 -25.88 -25.95
N HIS A 84 42.39 -25.15 -24.83
CA HIS A 84 43.28 -23.98 -24.69
C HIS A 84 43.06 -23.28 -23.33
N THR A 85 43.63 -23.82 -22.25
CA THR A 85 43.96 -23.08 -21.01
C THR A 85 44.85 -23.97 -20.13
N HIS A 86 46.10 -23.58 -19.89
CA HIS A 86 47.00 -24.28 -18.97
C HIS A 86 46.89 -23.67 -17.57
N ASN A 87 46.06 -24.26 -16.71
CA ASN A 87 46.15 -24.03 -15.27
C ASN A 87 47.09 -25.10 -14.65
N PRO A 88 48.05 -24.72 -13.79
CA PRO A 88 48.91 -25.68 -13.11
C PRO A 88 48.12 -26.49 -12.07
N ILE A 89 48.44 -27.77 -11.96
CA ILE A 89 47.84 -28.67 -10.96
C ILE A 89 48.48 -28.40 -9.59
N PRO A 90 47.71 -28.14 -8.52
CA PRO A 90 48.27 -27.98 -7.17
C PRO A 90 48.95 -29.26 -6.66
N THR A 91 50.09 -29.10 -6.00
CA THR A 91 50.77 -30.17 -5.25
C THR A 91 50.11 -30.41 -3.88
N ALA A 92 50.61 -31.42 -3.15
CA ALA A 92 49.99 -32.05 -1.98
C ALA A 92 49.41 -31.11 -0.90
N PRO A 93 48.33 -31.52 -0.18
CA PRO A 93 47.68 -30.69 0.83
C PRO A 93 48.63 -30.38 2.00
N ASN A 94 48.75 -29.08 2.32
CA ASN A 94 49.59 -28.59 3.41
C ASN A 94 48.80 -28.58 4.73
N PRO A 95 49.09 -29.46 5.71
CA PRO A 95 48.25 -29.65 6.90
C PRO A 95 48.18 -28.41 7.80
N SER A 96 49.20 -27.54 7.75
CA SER A 96 49.26 -26.31 8.56
C SER A 96 48.13 -25.32 8.25
N LEU A 97 47.61 -25.30 7.02
CA LEU A 97 46.48 -24.44 6.64
C LEU A 97 45.14 -24.97 7.17
N HIS A 98 44.94 -26.29 7.18
CA HIS A 98 43.72 -26.89 7.71
C HIS A 98 43.63 -26.73 9.24
N GLN A 99 44.75 -26.88 9.95
CA GLN A 99 44.80 -26.64 11.40
C GLN A 99 44.52 -25.17 11.74
N LYS A 100 45.10 -24.21 11.01
CA LYS A 100 44.79 -22.78 11.16
C LYS A 100 43.33 -22.44 10.82
N PHE A 101 42.74 -23.11 9.84
CA PHE A 101 41.32 -22.93 9.49
C PHE A 101 40.40 -23.41 10.62
N LEU A 102 40.66 -24.60 11.20
CA LEU A 102 39.89 -25.11 12.34
C LEU A 102 40.05 -24.24 13.59
N GLN A 103 41.26 -23.75 13.86
CA GLN A 103 41.52 -22.88 15.00
C GLN A 103 40.73 -21.55 14.89
N LYS A 104 40.69 -20.94 13.70
CA LYS A 104 39.89 -19.75 13.41
C LYS A 104 38.37 -19.98 13.39
N LEU A 105 37.92 -21.24 13.40
CA LEU A 105 36.49 -21.62 13.40
C LEU A 105 35.96 -21.94 14.81
N LEU A 106 36.83 -21.86 15.84
CA LEU A 106 36.54 -22.22 17.23
C LEU A 106 36.79 -21.06 18.23
N GLU A 107 37.19 -19.88 17.73
CA GLU A 107 37.29 -18.66 18.54
C GLU A 107 35.88 -18.04 18.71
N PRO A 108 35.42 -17.75 19.95
CA PRO A 108 34.12 -17.13 20.17
C PRO A 108 34.16 -15.64 19.76
N SER A 109 33.17 -15.20 18.99
CA SER A 109 33.10 -13.83 18.48
C SER A 109 32.60 -12.85 19.55
N SER A 110 33.53 -12.19 20.25
CA SER A 110 33.26 -11.01 21.07
C SER A 110 33.58 -9.72 20.32
N ASP A 111 32.58 -8.84 20.23
CA ASP A 111 32.66 -7.42 19.94
C ASP A 111 33.12 -6.93 18.55
N VAL A 112 32.86 -5.64 18.32
CA VAL A 112 32.88 -4.97 17.01
C VAL A 112 34.31 -4.81 16.49
N PRO A 113 34.61 -5.22 15.25
CA PRO A 113 35.91 -4.96 14.65
C PRO A 113 36.04 -3.48 14.25
N GLU A 114 36.86 -2.73 14.98
CA GLU A 114 37.40 -1.46 14.48
C GLU A 114 38.15 -1.68 13.15
N PRO A 115 38.06 -0.76 12.18
CA PRO A 115 38.70 -0.92 10.88
C PRO A 115 40.22 -0.82 11.03
N SER A 116 40.92 -1.95 10.88
CA SER A 116 42.38 -2.00 10.92
C SER A 116 43.00 -1.10 9.84
N PRO A 117 44.04 -0.30 10.17
CA PRO A 117 44.62 0.66 9.23
C PRO A 117 45.39 -0.06 8.11
N SER A 118 44.75 -0.25 6.96
CA SER A 118 45.38 -0.87 5.79
C SER A 118 46.52 -0.01 5.27
N SER A 119 47.72 -0.60 5.10
CA SER A 119 48.96 0.10 4.75
C SER A 119 49.08 0.46 3.26
N ASN A 120 48.03 1.02 2.68
CA ASN A 120 48.03 1.61 1.34
C ASN A 120 48.16 3.14 1.45
N PRO A 121 48.82 3.83 0.50
CA PRO A 121 48.77 5.29 0.45
C PRO A 121 47.31 5.75 0.27
N PRO A 122 46.89 6.85 0.92
CA PRO A 122 45.49 7.29 0.87
C PRO A 122 45.10 7.58 -0.59
N ALA A 123 44.12 6.81 -1.08
CA ALA A 123 43.56 6.99 -2.42
C ALA A 123 43.03 8.42 -2.55
N LYS A 124 43.53 9.17 -3.55
CA LYS A 124 43.04 10.53 -3.82
C LYS A 124 41.67 10.45 -4.46
N PHE A 125 40.64 10.40 -3.62
CA PHE A 125 39.25 10.49 -4.04
C PHE A 125 39.00 11.75 -4.87
N THR A 126 38.25 11.60 -5.96
CA THR A 126 37.67 12.73 -6.68
C THR A 126 36.68 13.49 -5.78
N PRO A 127 36.35 14.77 -6.07
CA PRO A 127 35.38 15.52 -5.28
C PRO A 127 33.97 14.91 -5.23
N LEU A 128 33.63 14.02 -6.18
CA LEU A 128 32.40 13.23 -6.14
C LEU A 128 32.52 12.01 -5.22
N GLU A 129 33.62 11.26 -5.32
CA GLU A 129 33.87 10.12 -4.44
C GLU A 129 33.94 10.54 -2.96
N GLN A 130 34.55 11.69 -2.65
CA GLN A 130 34.56 12.23 -1.29
C GLN A 130 33.13 12.51 -0.78
N GLN A 131 32.28 13.18 -1.58
CA GLN A 131 30.86 13.37 -1.23
C GLN A 131 30.14 12.04 -0.97
N VAL A 132 30.44 10.99 -1.75
CA VAL A 132 29.84 9.66 -1.58
C VAL A 132 30.32 8.99 -0.29
N VAL A 133 31.61 9.09 0.05
CA VAL A 133 32.16 8.60 1.33
C VAL A 133 31.53 9.36 2.51
N ASP A 134 31.39 10.67 2.42
CA ASP A 134 30.78 11.52 3.46
C ASP A 134 29.27 11.30 3.61
N LEU A 135 28.59 10.82 2.57
CA LEU A 135 27.19 10.36 2.61
C LEU A 135 27.09 8.95 3.22
N LYS A 136 27.89 7.98 2.76
CA LYS A 136 27.85 6.61 3.27
C LYS A 136 28.30 6.52 4.74
N LYS A 137 29.19 7.41 5.20
CA LYS A 137 29.56 7.54 6.62
C LYS A 137 28.40 8.04 7.49
N ARG A 138 27.46 8.82 6.94
CA ARG A 138 26.24 9.26 7.65
C ARG A 138 25.10 8.24 7.56
N TYR A 139 25.08 7.43 6.51
CA TYR A 139 24.01 6.47 6.22
C TYR A 139 24.61 5.09 5.85
N PRO A 140 25.20 4.37 6.82
CA PRO A 140 25.96 3.14 6.54
C PRO A 140 25.07 1.96 6.13
N ASP A 141 23.87 1.85 6.70
CA ASP A 141 22.86 0.82 6.44
C ASP A 141 22.01 1.08 5.19
N VAL A 142 22.09 2.29 4.63
CA VAL A 142 21.30 2.73 3.48
C VAL A 142 22.03 2.45 2.16
N LEU A 143 21.34 1.85 1.20
CA LEU A 143 21.81 1.71 -0.18
C LEU A 143 21.56 3.02 -0.95
N LEU A 144 22.63 3.70 -1.37
CA LEU A 144 22.55 5.06 -1.90
C LEU A 144 22.46 5.10 -3.44
N MET A 145 21.40 5.74 -3.95
CA MET A 145 21.22 6.11 -5.34
C MET A 145 21.62 7.58 -5.54
N VAL A 146 22.80 7.83 -6.11
CA VAL A 146 23.39 9.18 -6.18
C VAL A 146 23.22 9.81 -7.56
N GLU A 147 22.57 10.97 -7.63
CA GLU A 147 22.31 11.68 -8.89
C GLU A 147 23.59 12.29 -9.48
N VAL A 148 23.89 11.94 -10.74
CA VAL A 148 25.05 12.41 -11.50
C VAL A 148 24.59 12.77 -12.92
N GLY A 149 23.88 13.90 -13.03
CA GLY A 149 23.23 14.33 -14.27
C GLY A 149 22.04 13.42 -14.63
N TYR A 150 21.93 13.00 -15.89
CA TYR A 150 20.80 12.21 -16.40
C TYR A 150 20.70 10.76 -15.87
N LYS A 151 21.51 10.38 -14.87
CA LYS A 151 21.55 9.03 -14.31
C LYS A 151 21.88 9.03 -12.81
N TYR A 152 21.33 8.04 -12.10
CA TYR A 152 21.76 7.66 -10.77
C TYR A 152 22.94 6.68 -10.86
N ARG A 153 23.96 6.87 -10.02
CA ARG A 153 25.10 5.96 -9.82
C ARG A 153 25.02 5.31 -8.44
N PHE A 154 25.45 4.05 -8.38
CA PHE A 154 25.75 3.30 -7.16
C PHE A 154 27.29 3.17 -7.03
N PHE A 155 27.81 3.03 -5.82
CA PHE A 155 29.26 2.98 -5.57
C PHE A 155 29.64 1.89 -4.55
N GLY A 156 30.75 1.19 -4.78
CA GLY A 156 31.25 0.14 -3.89
C GLY A 156 30.25 -1.01 -3.71
N GLN A 157 30.03 -1.42 -2.46
CA GLN A 157 29.09 -2.49 -2.10
C GLN A 157 27.66 -2.22 -2.60
N ASP A 158 27.21 -0.96 -2.61
CA ASP A 158 25.89 -0.57 -3.13
C ASP A 158 25.77 -0.89 -4.63
N ALA A 159 26.88 -0.86 -5.39
CA ALA A 159 26.92 -1.24 -6.79
C ALA A 159 26.88 -2.77 -7.00
N GLU A 160 27.44 -3.56 -6.08
CA GLU A 160 27.37 -5.02 -6.11
C GLU A 160 25.95 -5.53 -5.81
N ILE A 161 25.31 -4.92 -4.81
CA ILE A 161 23.90 -5.17 -4.48
C ILE A 161 23.01 -4.73 -5.65
N ALA A 162 23.22 -3.52 -6.19
CA ALA A 162 22.45 -3.06 -7.33
C ALA A 162 22.63 -3.96 -8.57
N ALA A 163 23.85 -4.42 -8.86
CA ALA A 163 24.12 -5.33 -9.97
C ALA A 163 23.34 -6.65 -9.85
N SER A 164 23.45 -7.31 -8.69
CA SER A 164 22.81 -8.59 -8.40
C SER A 164 21.28 -8.51 -8.34
N VAL A 165 20.71 -7.51 -7.66
CA VAL A 165 19.26 -7.36 -7.50
C VAL A 165 18.58 -6.79 -8.76
N LEU A 166 19.20 -5.82 -9.44
CA LEU A 166 18.59 -5.17 -10.61
C LEU A 166 18.91 -5.89 -11.94
N GLY A 167 19.96 -6.71 -11.99
CA GLY A 167 20.45 -7.34 -13.22
C GLY A 167 21.20 -6.37 -14.12
N ILE A 168 21.98 -5.45 -13.53
CA ILE A 168 22.73 -4.39 -14.23
C ILE A 168 24.24 -4.64 -14.14
N TYR A 169 24.99 -4.19 -15.14
CA TYR A 169 26.45 -4.36 -15.17
C TYR A 169 27.13 -3.37 -14.21
N ALA A 170 28.02 -3.90 -13.36
CA ALA A 170 28.92 -3.12 -12.52
C ALA A 170 30.37 -3.30 -12.97
N HIS A 171 31.15 -2.22 -12.89
CA HIS A 171 32.55 -2.16 -13.32
C HIS A 171 33.35 -1.24 -12.40
N MET A 172 34.67 -1.43 -12.31
CA MET A 172 35.52 -0.52 -11.56
C MET A 172 35.65 0.81 -12.30
N ASP A 173 35.31 1.92 -11.64
CA ASP A 173 35.50 3.28 -12.12
C ASP A 173 36.22 4.09 -11.02
N HIS A 174 37.41 4.60 -11.34
CA HIS A 174 38.37 5.13 -10.37
C HIS A 174 38.59 4.19 -9.16
N ASN A 175 38.14 4.56 -7.96
CA ASN A 175 38.42 3.82 -6.72
C ASN A 175 37.26 2.87 -6.30
N PHE A 176 36.14 2.87 -7.03
CA PHE A 176 34.92 2.14 -6.62
C PHE A 176 34.29 1.35 -7.75
N LEU A 177 33.74 0.18 -7.42
CA LEU A 177 32.80 -0.50 -8.31
C LEU A 177 31.58 0.39 -8.51
N THR A 178 31.14 0.55 -9.76
CA THR A 178 30.03 1.42 -10.15
C THR A 178 29.02 0.67 -11.00
N ALA A 179 27.74 0.84 -10.65
CA ALA A 179 26.60 0.57 -11.52
C ALA A 179 25.81 1.88 -11.74
N SER A 180 24.93 1.95 -12.76
CA SER A 180 24.11 3.15 -12.99
C SER A 180 22.79 2.87 -13.73
N VAL A 181 21.76 3.67 -13.42
CA VAL A 181 20.42 3.62 -14.04
C VAL A 181 19.95 5.03 -14.46
N PRO A 182 19.15 5.19 -15.53
CA PRO A 182 18.65 6.51 -15.95
C PRO A 182 17.70 7.14 -14.92
N THR A 183 17.66 8.47 -14.82
CA THR A 183 16.76 9.17 -13.86
C THR A 183 15.28 8.82 -14.07
N PHE A 184 14.80 8.80 -15.32
CA PHE A 184 13.40 8.45 -15.65
C PHE A 184 13.00 6.99 -15.33
N ARG A 185 13.93 6.16 -14.83
CA ARG A 185 13.68 4.80 -14.36
C ARG A 185 13.79 4.63 -12.84
N LEU A 186 14.06 5.71 -12.09
CA LEU A 186 14.27 5.71 -10.64
C LEU A 186 13.27 4.81 -9.91
N ASN A 187 11.97 5.09 -10.04
CA ASN A 187 10.88 4.41 -9.33
C ASN A 187 10.94 2.88 -9.50
N VAL A 188 11.18 2.41 -10.72
CA VAL A 188 11.23 0.97 -11.05
C VAL A 188 12.43 0.28 -10.40
N HIS A 189 13.51 1.02 -10.16
CA HIS A 189 14.70 0.49 -9.50
C HIS A 189 14.64 0.63 -7.97
N VAL A 190 14.08 1.72 -7.43
CA VAL A 190 13.79 1.88 -6.00
C VAL A 190 12.84 0.77 -5.53
N ARG A 191 11.68 0.61 -6.19
CA ARG A 191 10.70 -0.45 -5.86
C ARG A 191 11.36 -1.83 -5.82
N ARG A 192 12.11 -2.22 -6.86
CA ARG A 192 12.81 -3.52 -6.89
C ARG A 192 13.84 -3.72 -5.78
N LEU A 193 14.58 -2.68 -5.38
CA LEU A 193 15.54 -2.75 -4.27
C LEU A 193 14.82 -2.86 -2.91
N VAL A 194 13.75 -2.10 -2.71
CA VAL A 194 12.91 -2.15 -1.50
C VAL A 194 12.20 -3.51 -1.37
N SER A 195 11.62 -4.05 -2.45
CA SER A 195 11.03 -5.40 -2.47
C SER A 195 12.04 -6.50 -2.09
N ALA A 196 13.33 -6.29 -2.37
CA ALA A 196 14.42 -7.17 -1.98
C ALA A 196 14.94 -6.96 -0.53
N GLY A 197 14.31 -6.08 0.26
CA GLY A 197 14.57 -5.89 1.70
C GLY A 197 15.47 -4.72 2.08
N TYR A 198 16.06 -4.02 1.09
CA TYR A 198 17.02 -2.95 1.34
C TYR A 198 16.34 -1.62 1.72
N LYS A 199 16.93 -0.91 2.68
CA LYS A 199 16.66 0.52 2.93
C LYS A 199 17.37 1.32 1.84
N VAL A 200 16.63 2.09 1.04
CA VAL A 200 17.15 2.79 -0.16
C VAL A 200 17.08 4.29 0.04
N GLY A 201 18.19 4.99 -0.18
CA GLY A 201 18.29 6.45 -0.08
C GLY A 201 18.51 7.08 -1.44
N VAL A 202 17.65 8.02 -1.83
CA VAL A 202 17.79 8.77 -3.09
C VAL A 202 18.44 10.12 -2.80
N VAL A 203 19.62 10.33 -3.39
CA VAL A 203 20.45 11.53 -3.21
C VAL A 203 20.34 12.39 -4.47
N LYS A 204 19.47 13.42 -4.44
CA LYS A 204 19.27 14.40 -5.52
C LYS A 204 20.33 15.52 -5.42
N GLN A 205 20.55 16.26 -6.51
CA GLN A 205 21.40 17.46 -6.52
C GLN A 205 20.69 18.65 -5.85
N THR A 206 21.37 19.38 -4.95
CA THR A 206 20.77 20.46 -4.15
C THR A 206 20.84 21.85 -4.80
N GLU A 207 21.60 22.00 -5.88
CA GLU A 207 21.75 23.24 -6.63
C GLU A 207 21.65 22.97 -8.13
N THR A 208 20.96 23.84 -8.88
CA THR A 208 20.83 23.74 -10.33
C THR A 208 21.93 24.55 -11.04
N ALA A 209 22.14 24.29 -12.33
CA ALA A 209 23.29 24.81 -13.06
C ALA A 209 23.35 26.35 -13.11
N ALA A 210 22.20 27.02 -13.28
CA ALA A 210 22.14 28.49 -13.32
C ALA A 210 22.41 29.10 -11.95
N ILE A 211 21.74 28.60 -10.89
CA ILE A 211 21.94 29.07 -9.51
C ILE A 211 23.42 28.92 -9.12
N LYS A 212 24.03 27.78 -9.43
CA LYS A 212 25.44 27.53 -9.17
C LYS A 212 26.39 28.46 -9.93
N ALA A 213 26.09 28.77 -11.20
CA ALA A 213 26.92 29.70 -11.99
C ALA A 213 26.98 31.11 -11.38
N HIS A 214 25.91 31.53 -10.70
CA HIS A 214 25.82 32.79 -9.98
C HIS A 214 26.19 32.68 -8.48
N GLY A 215 26.41 31.46 -7.96
CA GLY A 215 26.68 31.19 -6.55
C GLY A 215 28.17 31.20 -6.16
N SER A 216 28.43 31.16 -4.85
CA SER A 216 29.78 31.08 -4.29
C SER A 216 30.52 29.78 -4.69
N ASN A 217 29.79 28.68 -4.84
CA ASN A 217 30.33 27.35 -5.23
C ASN A 217 30.54 27.17 -6.75
N ARG A 218 30.58 28.24 -7.56
CA ARG A 218 30.65 28.17 -9.04
C ARG A 218 31.72 27.23 -9.62
N SER A 219 32.82 27.01 -8.90
CA SER A 219 33.96 26.18 -9.33
C SER A 219 34.07 24.80 -8.64
N GLY A 220 33.20 24.47 -7.68
CA GLY A 220 33.23 23.19 -6.95
C GLY A 220 32.45 22.06 -7.64
N PRO A 221 32.37 20.86 -7.04
CA PRO A 221 31.38 19.85 -7.40
C PRO A 221 29.95 20.35 -7.07
N PHE A 222 28.92 19.73 -7.65
CA PHE A 222 27.53 20.04 -7.29
C PHE A 222 27.22 19.58 -5.86
N GLY A 223 26.49 20.39 -5.09
CA GLY A 223 25.91 20.00 -3.81
C GLY A 223 24.95 18.80 -3.94
N ARG A 224 24.93 17.94 -2.92
CA ARG A 224 24.13 16.72 -2.83
C ARG A 224 23.66 16.46 -1.41
N GLY A 225 22.41 16.04 -1.28
CA GLY A 225 21.80 15.65 -0.02
C GLY A 225 20.88 14.44 -0.21
N LEU A 226 20.64 13.70 0.87
CA LEU A 226 19.57 12.70 0.89
C LEU A 226 18.24 13.46 0.72
N SER A 227 17.49 13.12 -0.32
CA SER A 227 16.22 13.77 -0.67
C SER A 227 15.00 12.94 -0.25
N ALA A 228 15.15 11.62 -0.17
CA ALA A 228 14.12 10.70 0.26
C ALA A 228 14.74 9.37 0.69
N LEU A 229 14.10 8.70 1.65
CA LEU A 229 14.46 7.40 2.19
C LEU A 229 13.28 6.45 2.00
N TYR A 230 13.54 5.18 1.67
CA TYR A 230 12.50 4.20 1.35
C TYR A 230 12.80 2.84 1.98
N THR A 231 11.80 2.27 2.65
CA THR A 231 11.73 0.90 3.15
C THR A 231 10.38 0.30 2.79
N LYS A 232 10.09 -0.95 3.19
CA LYS A 232 8.88 -1.67 2.74
C LYS A 232 7.59 -1.01 3.23
N ALA A 233 7.56 -0.54 4.48
CA ALA A 233 6.37 0.13 5.03
C ALA A 233 6.22 1.59 4.57
N THR A 234 7.33 2.27 4.25
CA THR A 234 7.33 3.71 3.92
C THR A 234 7.18 4.00 2.41
N LEU A 235 7.51 3.04 1.54
CA LEU A 235 7.50 3.16 0.08
C LEU A 235 6.20 3.75 -0.50
N GLU A 236 5.04 3.34 0.04
CA GLU A 236 3.73 3.77 -0.46
C GLU A 236 3.28 5.14 0.08
N ALA A 237 3.97 5.71 1.06
CA ALA A 237 3.72 7.07 1.57
C ALA A 237 4.62 8.14 0.90
N ALA A 238 5.70 7.73 0.23
CA ALA A 238 6.78 8.61 -0.21
C ALA A 238 6.60 9.24 -1.61
N GLU A 239 7.24 10.40 -1.80
CA GLU A 239 7.25 11.21 -3.04
C GLU A 239 7.83 10.43 -4.24
N ASP A 240 7.51 10.86 -5.47
CA ASP A 240 7.94 10.36 -6.79
C ASP A 240 7.57 8.89 -7.10
N VAL A 241 7.78 7.97 -6.15
CA VAL A 241 7.74 6.51 -6.33
C VAL A 241 6.36 5.94 -6.02
N GLY A 242 5.61 6.52 -5.08
CA GLY A 242 4.23 6.15 -4.75
C GLY A 242 3.25 6.32 -5.92
N GLY A 243 2.06 5.72 -5.81
CA GLY A 243 0.89 6.03 -6.64
C GLY A 243 0.91 5.57 -8.11
N LYS A 244 2.03 5.03 -8.62
CA LYS A 244 2.12 4.39 -9.94
C LYS A 244 2.67 2.98 -9.84
N GLU A 245 1.78 2.00 -9.77
CA GLU A 245 2.19 0.60 -9.85
C GLU A 245 1.14 -0.29 -10.52
N GLU A 246 1.57 -0.96 -11.59
CA GLU A 246 0.92 -2.15 -12.11
C GLU A 246 1.27 -3.34 -11.19
N GLY A 247 0.55 -3.52 -10.09
CA GLY A 247 0.49 -4.83 -9.41
C GLY A 247 0.93 -4.98 -7.95
N CYS A 248 1.02 -3.93 -7.12
CA CYS A 248 0.86 -4.16 -5.67
C CYS A 248 -0.61 -4.45 -5.37
N GLY A 249 -0.87 -5.54 -4.64
CA GLY A 249 -2.21 -5.95 -4.24
C GLY A 249 -2.81 -5.07 -3.14
N GLY A 250 -4.04 -5.40 -2.72
CA GLY A 250 -4.75 -4.75 -1.62
C GLY A 250 -4.20 -5.05 -0.22
N ASP A 251 -2.96 -5.54 -0.10
CA ASP A 251 -2.28 -5.76 1.18
C ASP A 251 -1.96 -4.42 1.88
N SER A 252 -2.01 -4.46 3.21
CA SER A 252 -1.40 -3.43 4.08
C SER A 252 0.09 -3.74 4.26
N ASN A 253 0.91 -2.68 4.34
CA ASN A 253 2.34 -2.71 4.51
C ASN A 253 2.74 -2.18 5.90
N TYR A 254 2.10 -2.66 6.97
CA TYR A 254 2.33 -2.12 8.33
C TYR A 254 3.81 -2.16 8.74
N LEU A 255 4.25 -1.06 9.35
CA LEU A 255 5.44 -0.98 10.19
C LEU A 255 5.06 -1.37 11.62
N ALA A 256 5.48 -2.54 12.11
CA ALA A 256 5.13 -3.01 13.46
C ALA A 256 6.34 -3.01 14.41
N CYS A 257 6.29 -2.18 15.44
CA CYS A 257 7.25 -2.16 16.53
C CYS A 257 6.79 -3.06 17.68
N VAL A 258 7.69 -3.91 18.17
CA VAL A 258 7.43 -4.83 19.29
C VAL A 258 8.47 -4.60 20.39
N VAL A 259 7.99 -4.47 21.62
CA VAL A 259 8.79 -4.45 22.85
C VAL A 259 8.24 -5.49 23.83
N ASP A 260 9.09 -6.06 24.67
CA ASP A 260 8.61 -6.91 25.77
C ASP A 260 9.19 -6.51 27.14
N LYS A 261 8.58 -7.04 28.19
CA LYS A 261 9.05 -6.98 29.57
C LYS A 261 8.70 -8.29 30.26
N SER A 262 9.71 -9.01 30.73
CA SER A 262 9.48 -10.21 31.54
C SER A 262 8.84 -9.82 32.87
N VAL A 263 7.77 -10.53 33.26
CA VAL A 263 7.08 -10.33 34.53
C VAL A 263 7.50 -11.47 35.46
N ALA A 264 8.27 -11.14 36.49
CA ALA A 264 8.52 -12.07 37.57
C ALA A 264 7.31 -12.05 38.51
N LEU A 265 6.62 -13.18 38.63
CA LEU A 265 5.66 -13.39 39.71
C LEU A 265 6.43 -13.54 41.02
N GLU A 266 6.19 -12.63 41.97
CA GLU A 266 6.65 -12.81 43.35
C GLU A 266 5.82 -13.93 43.99
N ASN A 267 6.47 -15.03 44.37
CA ASN A 267 5.79 -16.27 44.77
C ASN A 267 5.00 -16.07 46.08
N VAL A 268 3.67 -16.19 46.01
CA VAL A 268 2.81 -16.45 47.16
C VAL A 268 2.43 -17.93 47.14
N ASP A 269 3.02 -18.70 48.06
CA ASP A 269 2.78 -20.11 48.38
C ASP A 269 2.60 -21.13 47.23
N GLY A 270 3.70 -21.78 46.87
CA GLY A 270 3.78 -23.24 46.96
C GLY A 270 2.98 -24.09 45.97
N GLY A 271 3.08 -23.84 44.66
CA GLY A 271 2.53 -24.72 43.62
C GLY A 271 3.39 -24.78 42.35
N VAL A 272 3.62 -25.98 41.81
CA VAL A 272 4.43 -26.17 40.60
C VAL A 272 3.62 -25.81 39.35
N ASP A 273 3.88 -24.64 38.76
CA ASP A 273 4.63 -24.56 37.49
C ASP A 273 5.14 -23.12 37.25
N SER A 274 6.43 -22.95 36.97
CA SER A 274 7.06 -21.62 36.89
C SER A 274 6.97 -21.02 35.48
N GLY A 275 5.75 -20.73 35.03
CA GLY A 275 5.49 -20.05 33.77
C GLY A 275 6.02 -18.61 33.79
N ILE A 276 7.02 -18.30 32.97
CA ILE A 276 7.47 -16.91 32.78
C ILE A 276 6.44 -16.20 31.88
N GLU A 277 5.51 -15.48 32.51
CA GLU A 277 4.67 -14.51 31.82
C GLU A 277 5.54 -13.35 31.30
N VAL A 278 5.25 -12.93 30.06
CA VAL A 278 5.93 -11.79 29.45
C VAL A 278 4.88 -10.82 28.95
N LYS A 279 4.98 -9.57 29.38
CA LYS A 279 4.11 -8.51 28.90
C LYS A 279 4.68 -7.93 27.62
N ILE A 280 3.86 -7.82 26.60
CA ILE A 280 4.25 -7.41 25.24
C ILE A 280 3.54 -6.09 24.94
N GLY A 281 4.30 -5.10 24.48
CA GLY A 281 3.77 -3.88 23.86
C GLY A 281 4.00 -3.93 22.36
N ILE A 282 2.97 -3.60 21.58
CA ILE A 282 3.04 -3.56 20.13
C ILE A 282 2.36 -2.29 19.60
N VAL A 283 2.99 -1.65 18.61
CA VAL A 283 2.42 -0.55 17.84
C VAL A 283 2.66 -0.82 16.37
N ALA A 284 1.60 -0.77 15.55
CA ALA A 284 1.66 -1.01 14.12
C ALA A 284 1.05 0.15 13.32
N VAL A 285 1.80 0.67 12.34
CA VAL A 285 1.45 1.88 11.59
C VAL A 285 1.40 1.58 10.10
N GLU A 286 0.24 1.77 9.47
CA GLU A 286 0.11 1.81 8.01
C GLU A 286 0.40 3.24 7.54
N VAL A 287 1.69 3.55 7.35
CA VAL A 287 2.18 4.91 7.02
C VAL A 287 1.52 5.48 5.76
N SER A 288 1.04 4.60 4.87
CA SER A 288 0.37 4.98 3.63
C SER A 288 -1.12 5.33 3.77
N THR A 289 -1.82 4.92 4.83
CA THR A 289 -3.28 5.19 5.01
C THR A 289 -3.64 5.94 6.29
N GLY A 290 -2.71 6.00 7.26
CA GLY A 290 -2.93 6.62 8.57
C GLY A 290 -3.61 5.73 9.62
N ASP A 291 -3.74 4.42 9.38
CA ASP A 291 -4.18 3.49 10.42
C ASP A 291 -3.05 3.22 11.43
N VAL A 292 -3.35 3.36 12.72
CA VAL A 292 -2.41 3.19 13.83
C VAL A 292 -3.02 2.26 14.86
N VAL A 293 -2.43 1.09 15.02
CA VAL A 293 -2.86 0.05 15.95
C VAL A 293 -1.91 0.03 17.14
N TYR A 294 -2.43 -0.04 18.37
CA TYR A 294 -1.61 -0.20 19.57
C TYR A 294 -2.18 -1.27 20.51
N GLY A 295 -1.33 -1.94 21.28
CA GLY A 295 -1.77 -2.93 22.25
C GLY A 295 -0.71 -3.26 23.30
N GLU A 296 -1.18 -3.65 24.49
CA GLU A 296 -0.35 -4.24 25.53
C GLU A 296 -1.11 -5.43 26.13
N PHE A 297 -0.47 -6.60 26.18
CA PHE A 297 -1.07 -7.83 26.70
C PHE A 297 -0.03 -8.71 27.38
N ASN A 298 -0.47 -9.58 28.30
CA ASN A 298 0.34 -10.66 28.85
C ASN A 298 0.32 -11.83 27.85
N ASP A 299 1.47 -12.47 27.61
CA ASP A 299 1.59 -13.65 26.76
C ASP A 299 2.42 -14.74 27.43
N ASN A 300 2.14 -15.98 27.04
CA ASN A 300 2.73 -17.18 27.62
C ASN A 300 4.08 -17.53 26.95
N CYS A 301 4.71 -18.61 27.42
CA CYS A 301 6.00 -19.09 26.90
C CYS A 301 5.99 -19.56 25.42
N MET A 302 4.82 -19.78 24.82
CA MET A 302 4.66 -20.09 23.38
C MET A 302 4.47 -18.83 22.52
N ARG A 303 4.19 -17.66 23.14
CA ARG A 303 3.92 -16.36 22.47
C ARG A 303 2.74 -16.39 21.48
N SER A 304 1.69 -17.13 21.84
CA SER A 304 0.50 -17.33 21.01
C SER A 304 -0.29 -16.04 20.73
N GLY A 305 -0.23 -15.05 21.62
CA GLY A 305 -0.86 -13.74 21.42
C GLY A 305 -0.08 -12.90 20.40
N LEU A 306 1.24 -12.86 20.51
CA LEU A 306 2.12 -12.19 19.56
C LEU A 306 2.04 -12.81 18.16
N GLU A 307 2.03 -14.15 18.05
CA GLU A 307 1.89 -14.82 16.77
C GLU A 307 0.57 -14.44 16.09
N ALA A 308 -0.54 -14.41 16.84
CA ALA A 308 -1.84 -13.98 16.34
C ALA A 308 -1.85 -12.51 15.89
N ALA A 309 -1.26 -11.61 16.70
CA ALA A 309 -1.15 -10.20 16.37
C ALA A 309 -0.34 -9.96 15.09
N VAL A 310 0.83 -10.60 14.95
CA VAL A 310 1.71 -10.46 13.78
C VAL A 310 1.08 -11.07 12.52
N LEU A 311 0.35 -12.18 12.63
CA LEU A 311 -0.38 -12.77 11.50
C LEU A 311 -1.59 -11.93 11.07
N SER A 312 -2.34 -11.35 12.02
CA SER A 312 -3.50 -10.48 11.75
C SER A 312 -3.09 -9.16 11.09
N LEU A 313 -2.03 -8.53 11.60
CA LEU A 313 -1.47 -7.30 11.02
C LEU A 313 -0.74 -7.57 9.69
N SER A 314 -0.08 -8.72 9.53
CA SER A 314 0.76 -9.06 8.38
C SER A 314 1.79 -7.98 8.00
N PRO A 315 2.66 -7.53 8.94
CA PRO A 315 3.53 -6.37 8.74
C PRO A 315 4.59 -6.62 7.67
N ALA A 316 4.89 -5.58 6.88
CA ALA A 316 5.94 -5.60 5.86
C ALA A 316 7.33 -5.26 6.45
N GLU A 317 7.36 -4.64 7.63
CA GLU A 317 8.56 -4.23 8.34
C GLU A 317 8.37 -4.33 9.86
N LEU A 318 9.35 -4.91 10.55
CA LEU A 318 9.36 -5.12 12.00
C LEU A 318 10.46 -4.28 12.66
N LEU A 319 10.09 -3.46 13.64
CA LEU A 319 11.03 -2.78 14.53
C LEU A 319 11.19 -3.58 15.83
N ILE A 320 12.38 -4.16 16.02
CA ILE A 320 12.75 -4.95 17.17
C ILE A 320 13.30 -3.99 18.23
N GLY A 321 12.50 -3.71 19.26
CA GLY A 321 12.86 -2.80 20.35
C GLY A 321 13.72 -3.48 21.41
N ASP A 322 15.04 -3.47 21.22
CA ASP A 322 15.99 -4.13 22.12
C ASP A 322 16.13 -3.40 23.47
N PRO A 323 16.29 -4.13 24.59
CA PRO A 323 16.33 -5.59 24.69
C PRO A 323 14.93 -6.23 24.65
N LEU A 324 14.88 -7.45 24.11
CA LEU A 324 13.72 -8.34 24.05
C LEU A 324 14.08 -9.74 24.59
N SER A 325 13.10 -10.51 25.04
CA SER A 325 13.34 -11.90 25.44
C SER A 325 13.60 -12.81 24.21
N LYS A 326 14.55 -13.74 24.35
CA LYS A 326 15.01 -14.63 23.26
C LYS A 326 13.91 -15.49 22.61
N GLN A 327 12.80 -15.72 23.32
CA GLN A 327 11.62 -16.42 22.76
C GLN A 327 10.83 -15.50 21.81
N THR A 328 10.60 -14.25 22.22
CA THR A 328 9.95 -13.21 21.41
C THR A 328 10.76 -12.93 20.14
N GLU A 329 12.06 -12.65 20.30
CA GLU A 329 12.99 -12.40 19.19
C GLU A 329 12.98 -13.56 18.18
N LYS A 330 13.12 -14.81 18.65
CA LYS A 330 13.12 -16.01 17.79
C LYS A 330 11.83 -16.14 16.96
N ILE A 331 10.68 -15.77 17.51
CA ILE A 331 9.39 -15.88 16.80
C ILE A 331 9.24 -14.77 15.76
N LEU A 332 9.66 -13.54 16.08
CA LEU A 332 9.71 -12.44 15.11
C LEU A 332 10.68 -12.75 13.94
N LEU A 333 11.87 -13.28 14.23
CA LEU A 333 12.86 -13.68 13.23
C LEU A 333 12.44 -14.93 12.42
N ALA A 334 11.66 -15.84 13.01
CA ALA A 334 11.06 -16.95 12.28
C ALA A 334 9.95 -16.46 11.33
N PHE A 335 9.11 -15.52 11.78
CA PHE A 335 8.11 -14.88 10.93
C PHE A 335 8.75 -14.10 9.78
N SER A 336 9.87 -13.40 10.01
CA SER A 336 10.60 -12.65 8.97
C SER A 336 11.50 -13.51 8.06
N GLY A 337 11.29 -14.83 8.02
CA GLY A 337 12.08 -15.74 7.19
C GLY A 337 11.94 -15.50 5.68
N PRO A 338 12.78 -16.16 4.84
CA PRO A 338 12.82 -15.92 3.38
C PRO A 338 11.49 -16.12 2.62
N ALA A 339 10.53 -16.83 3.21
CA ALA A 339 9.20 -17.05 2.63
C ALA A 339 8.25 -15.85 2.79
N SER A 340 8.36 -15.08 3.89
CA SER A 340 7.58 -13.86 4.11
C SER A 340 8.28 -12.61 3.57
N ASN A 341 9.62 -12.62 3.55
CA ASN A 341 10.45 -11.50 3.09
C ASN A 341 10.13 -10.19 3.85
N VAL A 342 9.75 -10.28 5.12
CA VAL A 342 9.50 -9.12 6.00
C VAL A 342 10.84 -8.48 6.39
N ARG A 343 10.92 -7.16 6.32
CA ARG A 343 12.13 -6.42 6.72
C ARG A 343 12.23 -6.34 8.24
N VAL A 344 13.44 -6.42 8.79
CA VAL A 344 13.70 -6.29 10.23
C VAL A 344 14.70 -5.16 10.46
N GLU A 345 14.47 -4.34 11.49
CA GLU A 345 15.38 -3.31 11.96
C GLU A 345 15.40 -3.27 13.50
N HIS A 346 16.59 -3.30 14.09
CA HIS A 346 16.79 -3.28 15.54
C HIS A 346 16.95 -1.85 16.05
N VAL A 347 16.31 -1.51 17.18
CA VAL A 347 16.32 -0.16 17.77
C VAL A 347 16.42 -0.25 19.29
N SER A 348 17.47 0.33 19.88
CA SER A 348 17.71 0.28 21.33
C SER A 348 16.75 1.19 22.14
N ARG A 349 16.15 0.61 23.18
CA ARG A 349 15.28 1.27 24.19
C ARG A 349 16.04 2.01 25.27
N ASP A 350 17.37 1.90 25.33
CA ASP A 350 18.20 2.44 26.42
C ASP A 350 18.03 3.97 26.60
N HIS A 351 17.65 4.64 25.51
CA HIS A 351 17.26 6.05 25.44
C HIS A 351 16.05 6.44 26.33
N PHE A 352 15.27 5.48 26.83
CA PHE A 352 13.94 5.73 27.44
C PHE A 352 13.80 5.29 28.91
N ASN A 353 14.90 4.87 29.56
CA ASN A 353 14.88 4.17 30.84
C ASN A 353 14.21 4.90 32.04
N GLU A 354 14.00 6.22 31.96
CA GLU A 354 13.35 7.03 33.02
C GLU A 354 12.11 7.79 32.51
N GLY A 355 11.28 7.13 31.69
CA GLY A 355 10.02 7.71 31.18
C GLY A 355 10.18 8.60 29.94
N GLY A 356 11.39 8.75 29.43
CA GLY A 356 11.71 9.55 28.23
C GLY A 356 10.94 9.14 26.96
N ALA A 357 10.37 7.93 26.89
CA ALA A 357 9.48 7.53 25.81
C ALA A 357 8.22 8.41 25.71
N PHE A 358 7.62 8.78 26.85
CA PHE A 358 6.46 9.67 26.86
C PHE A 358 6.85 11.09 26.43
N ALA A 359 8.00 11.58 26.88
CA ALA A 359 8.52 12.90 26.46
C ALA A 359 8.87 12.95 24.96
N GLU A 360 9.48 11.90 24.40
CA GLU A 360 9.76 11.78 22.95
C GLU A 360 8.46 11.82 22.12
N VAL A 361 7.39 11.15 22.58
CA VAL A 361 6.07 11.21 21.93
C VAL A 361 5.42 12.59 22.09
N MET A 362 5.42 13.17 23.30
CA MET A 362 4.86 14.49 23.55
C MET A 362 5.58 15.61 22.78
N SER A 363 6.88 15.46 22.50
CA SER A 363 7.65 16.41 21.67
C SER A 363 7.05 16.63 20.28
N LEU A 364 6.29 15.67 19.73
CA LEU A 364 5.56 15.89 18.47
C LEU A 364 4.48 16.98 18.60
N TYR A 365 3.79 17.00 19.73
CA TYR A 365 2.66 17.89 19.97
C TYR A 365 3.10 19.30 20.37
N GLU A 366 4.24 19.42 21.05
CA GLU A 366 4.80 20.70 21.50
C GLU A 366 5.29 21.59 20.33
N ASN A 367 5.76 20.99 19.24
CA ASN A 367 6.35 21.73 18.11
C ASN A 367 5.33 22.48 17.22
N MET A 368 4.02 22.34 17.45
CA MET A 368 2.97 22.97 16.62
C MET A 368 2.62 24.41 17.04
N ASP A 369 2.81 24.79 18.30
CA ASP A 369 2.48 26.14 18.81
C ASP A 369 3.50 27.23 18.40
N GLY A 370 4.60 26.86 17.73
CA GLY A 370 5.75 27.74 17.51
C GLY A 370 5.88 28.41 16.13
N ASP A 371 5.31 27.84 15.07
CA ASP A 371 5.69 28.16 13.67
C ASP A 371 4.74 29.14 12.94
N ASP A 372 3.57 29.44 13.51
CA ASP A 372 2.49 30.21 12.85
C ASP A 372 2.32 31.65 13.39
N LEU A 373 3.34 32.20 14.04
CA LEU A 373 3.35 33.57 14.58
C LEU A 373 3.63 34.64 13.52
N THR A 374 2.72 34.79 12.54
CA THR A 374 2.63 36.00 11.69
C THR A 374 1.21 36.56 11.64
N ASP A 375 1.08 37.89 11.79
CA ASP A 375 -0.18 38.58 12.14
C ASP A 375 -1.27 38.55 11.05
N HIS A 376 -2.16 37.55 11.07
CA HIS A 376 -3.44 37.58 10.37
C HIS A 376 -4.64 37.22 11.28
N PRO A 377 -5.83 37.83 11.07
CA PRO A 377 -6.90 37.86 12.09
C PRO A 377 -7.69 36.56 12.19
N LYS A 378 -7.97 36.14 13.44
CA LYS A 378 -8.68 34.92 13.80
C LYS A 378 -10.13 34.89 13.33
N ILE A 379 -10.55 33.76 12.75
CA ILE A 379 -11.95 33.44 12.44
C ILE A 379 -12.19 31.94 12.68
N ASP A 380 -12.73 31.59 13.86
CA ASP A 380 -13.36 30.31 14.28
C ASP A 380 -12.64 28.95 14.04
N THR A 381 -11.52 28.87 13.30
CA THR A 381 -10.91 27.57 12.93
C THR A 381 -9.97 26.98 13.99
N ASP A 382 -9.28 27.81 14.79
CA ASP A 382 -8.34 27.37 15.86
C ASP A 382 -8.94 26.27 16.75
N VAL A 383 -10.24 26.40 17.06
CA VAL A 383 -10.98 25.55 18.00
C VAL A 383 -11.00 24.08 17.56
N LYS A 384 -11.09 23.80 16.25
CA LYS A 384 -11.16 22.42 15.73
C LYS A 384 -9.81 21.72 15.73
N GLU A 385 -8.76 22.44 15.35
CA GLU A 385 -7.39 21.90 15.31
C GLU A 385 -6.91 21.60 16.75
N GLN A 386 -7.12 22.53 17.67
CA GLN A 386 -6.89 22.32 19.11
C GLN A 386 -7.72 21.16 19.70
N SER A 387 -8.98 20.97 19.26
CA SER A 387 -9.78 19.84 19.74
C SER A 387 -9.23 18.48 19.28
N THR A 388 -8.69 18.41 18.05
CA THR A 388 -8.12 17.17 17.49
C THR A 388 -6.79 16.83 18.17
N ILE A 389 -5.96 17.83 18.43
CA ILE A 389 -4.71 17.70 19.19
C ILE A 389 -4.98 17.20 20.62
N ARG A 390 -5.97 17.78 21.31
CA ARG A 390 -6.36 17.34 22.67
C ARG A 390 -6.82 15.89 22.72
N LEU A 391 -7.67 15.45 21.78
CA LEU A 391 -8.10 14.05 21.67
C LEU A 391 -6.93 13.10 21.39
N GLY A 392 -5.92 13.54 20.62
CA GLY A 392 -4.70 12.76 20.40
C GLY A 392 -3.85 12.60 21.66
N ILE A 393 -3.66 13.69 22.41
CA ILE A 393 -2.95 13.69 23.69
C ILE A 393 -3.70 12.81 24.72
N GLU A 394 -5.02 12.90 24.80
CA GLU A 394 -5.86 12.06 25.66
C GLU A 394 -5.75 10.57 25.28
N GLY A 395 -5.73 10.23 23.99
CA GLY A 395 -5.49 8.87 23.51
C GLY A 395 -4.12 8.32 23.91
N ILE A 396 -3.09 9.17 23.96
CA ILE A 396 -1.73 8.79 24.39
C ILE A 396 -1.61 8.71 25.91
N MET A 397 -2.29 9.59 26.67
CA MET A 397 -2.35 9.51 28.14
C MET A 397 -3.04 8.22 28.62
N ASN A 398 -4.01 7.72 27.86
CA ASN A 398 -4.69 6.45 28.13
C ASN A 398 -3.94 5.22 27.56
N MET A 399 -2.80 5.40 26.88
CA MET A 399 -2.06 4.30 26.25
C MET A 399 -1.18 3.54 27.27
N PRO A 400 -1.16 2.19 27.25
CA PRO A 400 -0.30 1.42 28.14
C PRO A 400 1.21 1.66 27.93
N ASN A 401 2.01 1.52 28.99
CA ASN A 401 3.40 1.96 29.03
C ASN A 401 4.31 1.29 27.97
N LEU A 402 4.17 -0.02 27.72
CA LEU A 402 4.95 -0.72 26.69
C LEU A 402 4.49 -0.31 25.28
N ALA A 403 3.20 -0.01 25.08
CA ALA A 403 2.70 0.55 23.83
C ALA A 403 3.26 1.96 23.58
N VAL A 404 3.35 2.82 24.62
CA VAL A 404 4.02 4.14 24.52
C VAL A 404 5.52 3.99 24.19
N GLN A 405 6.22 2.99 24.73
CA GLN A 405 7.61 2.71 24.36
C GLN A 405 7.75 2.26 22.90
N ALA A 406 6.88 1.37 22.42
CA ALA A 406 6.84 0.97 21.01
C ALA A 406 6.49 2.14 20.08
N LEU A 407 5.58 3.04 20.50
CA LEU A 407 5.25 4.27 19.79
C LEU A 407 6.47 5.20 19.72
N ALA A 408 7.19 5.43 20.81
CA ALA A 408 8.38 6.29 20.84
C ALA A 408 9.50 5.80 19.91
N LEU A 409 9.74 4.48 19.86
CA LEU A 409 10.66 3.86 18.88
C LEU A 409 10.16 4.08 17.44
N THR A 410 8.86 3.93 17.20
CA THR A 410 8.24 4.12 15.87
C THR A 410 8.31 5.57 15.41
N VAL A 411 8.06 6.54 16.31
CA VAL A 411 8.27 7.98 16.08
C VAL A 411 9.71 8.27 15.68
N ARG A 412 10.68 7.76 16.45
CA ARG A 412 12.12 7.95 16.18
C ARG A 412 12.58 7.31 14.87
N HIS A 413 11.95 6.21 14.43
CA HIS A 413 12.19 5.63 13.11
C HIS A 413 11.56 6.51 12.00
N LEU A 414 10.28 6.86 12.09
CA LEU A 414 9.59 7.67 11.07
C LEU A 414 10.14 9.10 10.91
N LYS A 415 10.70 9.70 11.98
CA LYS A 415 11.47 10.97 11.93
C LYS A 415 12.65 10.94 10.94
N GLN A 416 13.17 9.77 10.58
CA GLN A 416 14.24 9.61 9.57
C GLN A 416 13.72 9.73 8.12
N PHE A 417 12.39 9.68 7.94
CA PHE A 417 11.70 9.72 6.64
C PHE A 417 10.87 10.99 6.45
N GLY A 418 10.63 11.78 7.51
CA GLY A 418 9.70 12.91 7.51
C GLY A 418 8.22 12.51 7.53
N LEU A 419 7.92 11.28 7.99
CA LEU A 419 6.58 10.66 7.94
C LEU A 419 5.92 10.55 9.33
N GLU A 420 6.57 11.05 10.38
CA GLU A 420 6.05 11.09 11.76
C GLU A 420 4.80 11.97 11.92
N ARG A 421 4.55 12.88 10.96
CA ARG A 421 3.38 13.77 10.96
C ARG A 421 2.06 13.02 11.12
N ILE A 422 1.95 11.80 10.57
CA ILE A 422 0.73 10.98 10.67
C ILE A 422 0.38 10.57 12.11
N LEU A 423 1.37 10.48 13.00
CA LEU A 423 1.18 10.08 14.40
C LEU A 423 0.62 11.22 15.28
N HIS A 424 0.57 12.46 14.79
CA HIS A 424 -0.01 13.57 15.54
C HIS A 424 -1.55 13.44 15.62
N LEU A 425 -2.16 12.75 14.65
CA LEU A 425 -3.61 12.48 14.56
C LEU A 425 -4.03 11.33 15.50
N GLY A 426 -3.74 11.46 16.80
CA GLY A 426 -3.97 10.41 17.81
C GLY A 426 -5.43 9.95 17.93
N ALA A 427 -6.40 10.75 17.48
CA ALA A 427 -7.79 10.34 17.31
C ALA A 427 -8.01 9.19 16.28
N SER A 428 -6.99 8.85 15.48
CA SER A 428 -6.98 7.69 14.56
C SER A 428 -6.39 6.43 15.19
N PHE A 429 -5.93 6.48 16.45
CA PHE A 429 -5.30 5.34 17.11
C PHE A 429 -6.35 4.34 17.60
N ARG A 430 -6.27 3.09 17.16
CA ARG A 430 -7.17 2.00 17.58
C ARG A 430 -6.46 0.96 18.45
N PRO A 431 -7.12 0.39 19.47
CA PRO A 431 -6.58 -0.76 20.18
C PRO A 431 -6.50 -1.98 19.25
N LEU A 432 -5.53 -2.86 19.50
CA LEU A 432 -5.30 -4.12 18.78
C LEU A 432 -6.42 -5.15 19.05
N SER A 433 -6.99 -5.12 20.25
CA SER A 433 -8.12 -5.97 20.66
C SER A 433 -9.16 -5.09 21.32
N SER A 434 -10.43 -5.30 20.96
CA SER A 434 -11.59 -4.68 21.59
C SER A 434 -12.46 -5.76 22.22
N SER A 435 -13.12 -5.47 23.36
CA SER A 435 -14.14 -6.35 23.92
C SER A 435 -15.38 -6.52 23.02
N MET A 436 -15.50 -5.69 21.98
CA MET A 436 -16.53 -5.78 20.95
C MET A 436 -16.15 -6.73 19.80
N GLU A 437 -14.90 -7.22 19.72
CA GLU A 437 -14.39 -8.00 18.57
C GLU A 437 -13.97 -9.42 18.98
N MET A 438 -14.26 -10.40 18.12
CA MET A 438 -13.96 -11.82 18.31
C MET A 438 -12.46 -12.08 18.17
N THR A 439 -11.84 -12.68 19.19
CA THR A 439 -10.41 -13.02 19.19
C THR A 439 -10.13 -14.29 18.37
N LEU A 440 -9.57 -14.13 17.17
CA LEU A 440 -9.10 -15.24 16.34
C LEU A 440 -7.61 -15.51 16.58
N SER A 441 -7.27 -16.74 16.98
CA SER A 441 -5.88 -17.14 17.21
C SER A 441 -5.10 -17.38 15.91
N ALA A 442 -3.76 -17.33 15.98
CA ALA A 442 -2.84 -17.65 14.88
C ALA A 442 -3.23 -18.95 14.14
N ASN A 443 -3.42 -20.03 14.89
CA ASN A 443 -3.81 -21.32 14.36
C ASN A 443 -5.24 -21.32 13.78
N ALA A 444 -6.19 -20.56 14.34
CA ALA A 444 -7.53 -20.43 13.75
C ALA A 444 -7.50 -19.73 12.38
N LEU A 445 -6.78 -18.60 12.28
CA LEU A 445 -6.63 -17.84 11.02
C LEU A 445 -6.02 -18.69 9.90
N GLN A 446 -5.03 -19.53 10.22
CA GLN A 446 -4.39 -20.46 9.28
C GLN A 446 -5.27 -21.68 8.97
N GLN A 447 -5.80 -22.38 9.99
CA GLN A 447 -6.54 -23.64 9.81
C GLN A 447 -7.93 -23.46 9.23
N LEU A 448 -8.54 -22.28 9.34
CA LEU A 448 -9.80 -21.94 8.68
C LEU A 448 -9.58 -21.27 7.32
N GLU A 449 -8.32 -21.03 6.91
CA GLU A 449 -7.96 -20.42 5.63
C GLU A 449 -8.61 -19.04 5.42
N VAL A 450 -8.59 -18.24 6.50
CA VAL A 450 -9.34 -16.99 6.62
C VAL A 450 -8.84 -15.92 5.63
N LEU A 451 -7.51 -15.71 5.60
CA LEU A 451 -6.84 -14.75 4.74
C LEU A 451 -6.16 -15.39 3.52
N LYS A 452 -5.55 -16.56 3.72
CA LYS A 452 -4.67 -17.24 2.76
C LYS A 452 -4.85 -18.75 2.90
N ASN A 453 -4.67 -19.48 1.80
CA ASN A 453 -4.72 -20.95 1.81
C ASN A 453 -3.41 -21.56 2.37
N ASN A 454 -3.44 -22.83 2.76
CA ASN A 454 -2.26 -23.57 3.23
C ASN A 454 -1.50 -24.33 2.12
N ALA A 455 -1.89 -24.20 0.86
CA ALA A 455 -1.35 -24.96 -0.28
C ALA A 455 -0.24 -24.22 -1.04
N ASP A 456 -0.45 -22.94 -1.36
CA ASP A 456 0.53 -22.05 -1.99
C ASP A 456 0.72 -20.71 -1.26
N GLY A 457 -0.09 -20.42 -0.23
CA GLY A 457 -0.01 -19.19 0.56
C GLY A 457 -0.60 -17.96 -0.11
N SER A 458 -1.29 -18.12 -1.24
CA SER A 458 -2.06 -17.03 -1.87
C SER A 458 -3.42 -16.82 -1.17
N GLU A 459 -4.04 -15.67 -1.44
CA GLU A 459 -5.43 -15.40 -1.01
C GLU A 459 -6.46 -16.27 -1.78
N SER A 460 -6.06 -16.95 -2.86
CA SER A 460 -6.98 -17.77 -3.67
C SER A 460 -7.47 -18.99 -2.87
N GLY A 461 -8.78 -19.21 -2.81
CA GLY A 461 -9.38 -20.24 -1.95
C GLY A 461 -9.38 -19.91 -0.45
N SER A 462 -9.25 -18.62 -0.08
CA SER A 462 -9.49 -18.14 1.29
C SER A 462 -10.94 -17.70 1.50
N LEU A 463 -11.36 -17.58 2.77
CA LEU A 463 -12.64 -16.93 3.11
C LEU A 463 -12.69 -15.50 2.59
N LEU A 464 -11.61 -14.71 2.79
CA LEU A 464 -11.49 -13.34 2.28
C LEU A 464 -11.79 -13.26 0.78
N GLN A 465 -11.19 -14.12 -0.05
CA GLN A 465 -11.45 -14.11 -1.49
C GLN A 465 -12.90 -14.47 -1.84
N SER A 466 -13.50 -15.45 -1.15
CA SER A 466 -14.92 -15.79 -1.35
C SER A 466 -15.86 -14.65 -0.97
N MET A 467 -15.52 -13.83 0.04
CA MET A 467 -16.36 -12.73 0.50
C MET A 467 -16.10 -11.39 -0.21
N ASN A 468 -14.93 -11.22 -0.83
CA ASN A 468 -14.50 -9.95 -1.40
C ASN A 468 -15.06 -9.71 -2.80
N GLN A 469 -16.11 -8.89 -2.86
CA GLN A 469 -16.71 -8.31 -4.07
C GLN A 469 -16.60 -6.77 -4.06
N THR A 470 -15.65 -6.21 -3.29
CA THR A 470 -15.43 -4.75 -3.20
C THR A 470 -14.93 -4.20 -4.53
N LEU A 471 -15.33 -2.98 -4.84
CA LEU A 471 -14.96 -2.31 -6.09
C LEU A 471 -13.76 -1.38 -5.91
N THR A 472 -13.34 -1.07 -4.68
CA THR A 472 -12.24 -0.15 -4.38
C THR A 472 -11.15 -0.82 -3.53
N ILE A 473 -9.90 -0.39 -3.72
CA ILE A 473 -8.73 -0.94 -2.99
C ILE A 473 -8.84 -0.66 -1.47
N PHE A 474 -9.34 0.51 -1.09
CA PHE A 474 -9.54 0.89 0.31
C PHE A 474 -10.74 0.17 0.95
N GLY A 475 -11.79 -0.15 0.18
CA GLY A 475 -12.83 -1.10 0.58
C GLY A 475 -12.26 -2.49 0.83
N SER A 476 -11.48 -3.04 -0.11
CA SER A 476 -10.83 -4.34 0.05
C SER A 476 -9.95 -4.43 1.31
N ARG A 477 -9.17 -3.38 1.63
CA ARG A 477 -8.39 -3.30 2.88
C ARG A 477 -9.29 -3.31 4.12
N LEU A 478 -10.38 -2.56 4.10
CA LEU A 478 -11.32 -2.49 5.22
C LEU A 478 -12.07 -3.82 5.42
N LEU A 479 -12.48 -4.49 4.33
CA LEU A 479 -13.11 -5.81 4.40
C LEU A 479 -12.15 -6.84 5.02
N ARG A 480 -10.85 -6.81 4.68
CA ARG A 480 -9.83 -7.68 5.30
C ARG A 480 -9.73 -7.48 6.83
N HIS A 481 -9.88 -6.24 7.34
CA HIS A 481 -10.02 -6.01 8.78
C HIS A 481 -11.32 -6.61 9.33
N TRP A 482 -12.43 -6.48 8.60
CA TRP A 482 -13.74 -7.03 9.02
C TRP A 482 -13.77 -8.57 9.06
N VAL A 483 -13.01 -9.25 8.20
CA VAL A 483 -12.83 -10.72 8.20
C VAL A 483 -12.00 -11.18 9.41
N THR A 484 -10.95 -10.43 9.75
CA THR A 484 -10.01 -10.81 10.84
C THR A 484 -10.49 -10.43 12.23
N HIS A 485 -11.41 -9.46 12.32
CA HIS A 485 -12.01 -8.99 13.57
C HIS A 485 -13.54 -8.95 13.43
N PRO A 486 -14.23 -10.12 13.47
CA PRO A 486 -15.68 -10.18 13.61
C PRO A 486 -16.13 -9.47 14.89
N LEU A 487 -17.40 -9.07 14.98
CA LEU A 487 -18.01 -8.48 16.17
C LEU A 487 -18.59 -9.52 17.14
N CYS A 488 -18.76 -9.08 18.39
CA CYS A 488 -19.66 -9.71 19.36
C CYS A 488 -20.85 -8.81 19.77
N ASP A 489 -20.90 -7.53 19.41
CA ASP A 489 -22.07 -6.65 19.70
C ASP A 489 -23.23 -6.91 18.71
N GLY A 490 -24.34 -7.44 19.23
CA GLY A 490 -25.53 -7.77 18.43
C GLY A 490 -26.23 -6.58 17.78
N ASN A 491 -26.21 -5.39 18.38
CA ASN A 491 -26.84 -4.19 17.81
C ASN A 491 -26.09 -3.74 16.54
N MET A 492 -24.76 -3.71 16.64
CA MET A 492 -23.87 -3.34 15.53
C MET A 492 -23.94 -4.39 14.41
N ILE A 493 -24.01 -5.69 14.76
CA ILE A 493 -24.23 -6.77 13.78
C ILE A 493 -25.56 -6.56 13.04
N CYS A 494 -26.68 -6.38 13.75
CA CYS A 494 -27.99 -6.14 13.17
C CYS A 494 -28.01 -4.91 12.25
N ALA A 495 -27.44 -3.77 12.69
CA ALA A 495 -27.41 -2.55 11.88
C ALA A 495 -26.68 -2.73 10.53
N ARG A 496 -25.66 -3.59 10.46
CA ARG A 496 -25.07 -4.03 9.18
C ARG A 496 -25.96 -4.98 8.39
N LEU A 497 -26.61 -5.95 9.03
CA LEU A 497 -27.53 -6.85 8.33
C LEU A 497 -28.68 -6.08 7.68
N ASP A 498 -29.18 -5.03 8.33
CA ASP A 498 -30.20 -4.13 7.77
C ASP A 498 -29.66 -3.34 6.57
N ALA A 499 -28.45 -2.79 6.67
CA ALA A 499 -27.77 -2.11 5.57
C ALA A 499 -27.51 -3.03 4.35
N VAL A 500 -27.04 -4.25 4.61
CA VAL A 500 -26.82 -5.28 3.57
C VAL A 500 -28.15 -5.70 2.94
N SER A 501 -29.20 -5.88 3.74
CA SER A 501 -30.55 -6.22 3.25
C SER A 501 -31.11 -5.11 2.35
N GLU A 502 -31.03 -3.84 2.77
CA GLU A 502 -31.52 -2.70 1.99
C GLU A 502 -30.78 -2.55 0.65
N ILE A 503 -29.45 -2.69 0.65
CA ILE A 503 -28.68 -2.68 -0.61
C ILE A 503 -29.08 -3.87 -1.49
N ALA A 504 -29.18 -5.09 -0.93
CA ALA A 504 -29.54 -6.28 -1.70
C ALA A 504 -30.96 -6.20 -2.31
N GLU A 505 -31.93 -5.63 -1.58
CA GLU A 505 -33.27 -5.32 -2.10
C GLU A 505 -33.20 -4.31 -3.26
N SER A 506 -32.40 -3.24 -3.13
CA SER A 506 -32.26 -2.21 -4.17
C SER A 506 -31.63 -2.74 -5.48
N MET A 507 -30.85 -3.83 -5.42
CA MET A 507 -30.35 -4.56 -6.58
C MET A 507 -31.39 -5.45 -7.29
N GLY A 508 -32.56 -5.69 -6.70
CA GLY A 508 -33.56 -6.64 -7.21
C GLY A 508 -34.43 -6.13 -8.37
N SER A 509 -34.53 -4.82 -8.57
CA SER A 509 -35.62 -4.18 -9.30
C SER A 509 -35.63 -4.31 -10.85
N SER A 510 -34.71 -5.08 -11.46
CA SER A 510 -34.46 -5.05 -12.92
C SER A 510 -35.01 -6.25 -13.71
N LYS A 511 -35.89 -7.09 -13.14
CA LYS A 511 -36.50 -8.25 -13.83
C LYS A 511 -38.00 -8.42 -13.54
N ALA A 512 -38.80 -7.41 -13.89
CA ALA A 512 -40.27 -7.47 -13.83
C ALA A 512 -40.96 -6.67 -14.95
N GLN A 513 -40.39 -6.65 -16.15
CA GLN A 513 -41.09 -6.20 -17.38
C GLN A 513 -41.07 -7.34 -18.39
N ASN A 514 -42.26 -7.92 -18.66
CA ASN A 514 -42.62 -9.01 -19.60
C ASN A 514 -43.32 -10.22 -18.94
N ILE A 515 -44.41 -9.98 -18.20
CA ILE A 515 -45.60 -10.85 -18.19
C ILE A 515 -46.81 -9.93 -18.42
N GLU A 516 -47.85 -10.44 -19.08
CA GLU A 516 -48.96 -9.67 -19.62
C GLU A 516 -50.08 -9.38 -18.60
N GLN A 517 -51.07 -8.62 -19.06
CA GLN A 517 -52.24 -8.10 -18.35
C GLN A 517 -52.96 -9.12 -17.45
N LEU A 518 -53.42 -8.68 -16.26
CA LEU A 518 -54.86 -8.62 -15.93
C LEU A 518 -55.12 -7.90 -14.59
N ASP A 519 -56.24 -7.17 -14.58
CA ASP A 519 -57.04 -6.67 -13.44
C ASP A 519 -56.42 -5.73 -12.38
N ALA A 520 -57.32 -5.05 -11.65
CA ALA A 520 -57.10 -3.71 -11.11
C ALA A 520 -57.10 -3.60 -9.57
N GLU A 521 -56.72 -2.42 -9.07
CA GLU A 521 -57.03 -1.89 -7.74
C GLU A 521 -56.53 -2.67 -6.49
N ASP A 522 -55.20 -2.89 -6.38
CA ASP A 522 -54.39 -2.25 -5.33
C ASP A 522 -52.89 -2.62 -5.44
N SER A 523 -52.06 -1.75 -6.03
CA SER A 523 -50.63 -2.05 -6.25
C SER A 523 -49.72 -0.81 -6.20
N PHE A 524 -49.66 -0.15 -5.04
CA PHE A 524 -48.71 0.95 -4.76
C PHE A 524 -47.25 0.46 -4.56
N VAL A 525 -46.78 -0.49 -5.38
CA VAL A 525 -45.52 -1.22 -5.23
C VAL A 525 -44.33 -0.44 -5.80
N THR A 526 -43.90 0.56 -5.05
CA THR A 526 -42.49 1.00 -4.91
C THR A 526 -41.57 0.93 -6.14
N ASN A 527 -41.81 1.77 -7.16
CA ASN A 527 -40.88 1.96 -8.29
C ASN A 527 -39.54 2.66 -7.94
N TRP A 528 -39.28 2.93 -6.65
CA TRP A 528 -38.22 3.87 -6.21
C TRP A 528 -36.98 3.24 -5.55
N LYS A 529 -36.89 1.90 -5.45
CA LYS A 529 -35.69 1.24 -4.92
C LYS A 529 -34.41 1.28 -5.81
N PRO A 530 -34.44 1.34 -7.16
CA PRO A 530 -33.21 1.14 -7.95
C PRO A 530 -32.19 2.28 -7.89
N GLU A 531 -32.60 3.47 -7.42
CA GLU A 531 -31.76 4.68 -7.37
C GLU A 531 -30.55 4.53 -6.42
N LEU A 532 -30.75 3.91 -5.24
CA LEU A 532 -29.69 3.66 -4.26
C LEU A 532 -28.54 2.82 -4.83
N ASN A 533 -28.84 1.61 -5.34
CA ASN A 533 -27.82 0.74 -5.92
C ASN A 533 -27.18 1.34 -7.18
N TYR A 534 -27.94 2.08 -8.01
CA TYR A 534 -27.39 2.72 -9.20
C TYR A 534 -26.34 3.78 -8.83
N ILE A 535 -26.68 4.71 -7.92
CA ILE A 535 -25.76 5.76 -7.46
C ILE A 535 -24.56 5.14 -6.75
N LEU A 536 -24.79 4.21 -5.81
CA LEU A 536 -23.72 3.56 -5.05
C LEU A 536 -22.76 2.78 -5.96
N SER A 537 -23.28 1.91 -6.84
CA SER A 537 -22.46 1.16 -7.79
C SER A 537 -21.71 2.06 -8.77
N SER A 538 -22.32 3.18 -9.21
CA SER A 538 -21.69 4.15 -10.11
C SER A 538 -20.51 4.87 -9.44
N VAL A 539 -20.69 5.32 -8.19
CA VAL A 539 -19.62 5.92 -7.37
C VAL A 539 -18.49 4.92 -7.16
N LEU A 540 -18.80 3.74 -6.64
CA LEU A 540 -17.80 2.71 -6.31
C LEU A 540 -17.04 2.23 -7.55
N THR A 541 -17.73 2.01 -8.69
CA THR A 541 -17.09 1.66 -9.97
C THR A 541 -16.18 2.77 -10.50
N THR A 542 -16.55 4.04 -10.28
CA THR A 542 -15.73 5.19 -10.71
C THR A 542 -14.50 5.35 -9.82
N LEU A 543 -14.64 5.19 -8.50
CA LEU A 543 -13.54 5.23 -7.55
C LEU A 543 -12.57 4.05 -7.72
N GLY A 544 -13.09 2.85 -8.00
CA GLY A 544 -12.30 1.65 -8.31
C GLY A 544 -11.46 1.76 -9.59
N ARG A 545 -11.79 2.69 -10.48
CA ARG A 545 -11.03 3.04 -11.69
C ARG A 545 -10.12 4.26 -11.49
N SER A 546 -10.15 4.88 -10.32
CA SER A 546 -9.34 6.06 -9.97
C SER A 546 -8.11 5.66 -9.16
N THR A 547 -7.28 6.65 -8.81
CA THR A 547 -6.20 6.47 -7.82
C THR A 547 -6.77 6.10 -6.45
N ASP A 548 -6.04 5.29 -5.67
CA ASP A 548 -6.38 4.99 -4.28
C ASP A 548 -6.46 6.29 -3.45
N ILE A 549 -7.69 6.79 -3.23
CA ILE A 549 -7.93 8.08 -2.58
C ILE A 549 -7.51 8.10 -1.11
N GLN A 550 -7.47 6.95 -0.43
CA GLN A 550 -7.04 6.85 0.97
C GLN A 550 -5.53 7.03 1.10
N ARG A 551 -4.76 6.37 0.22
CA ARG A 551 -3.31 6.64 0.08
C ARG A 551 -3.08 8.06 -0.43
N GLY A 552 -3.92 8.53 -1.36
CA GLY A 552 -3.91 9.88 -1.90
C GLY A 552 -3.96 10.97 -0.83
N ILE A 553 -5.02 11.04 -0.02
CA ILE A 553 -5.14 12.09 1.02
C ILE A 553 -4.05 12.00 2.09
N THR A 554 -3.50 10.82 2.34
CA THR A 554 -2.38 10.61 3.28
C THR A 554 -1.06 11.12 2.68
N ARG A 555 -0.80 10.93 1.38
CA ARG A 555 0.33 11.59 0.68
C ARG A 555 0.19 13.11 0.62
N ILE A 556 -1.03 13.63 0.43
CA ILE A 556 -1.29 15.07 0.48
C ILE A 556 -0.93 15.60 1.88
N PHE A 557 -1.35 14.92 2.94
CA PHE A 557 -1.02 15.27 4.33
C PHE A 557 0.49 15.19 4.63
N HIS A 558 1.19 14.16 4.16
CA HIS A 558 2.66 14.02 4.24
C HIS A 558 3.44 15.03 3.37
N ARG A 559 2.75 15.87 2.58
CA ARG A 559 3.32 16.76 1.54
C ARG A 559 4.03 16.03 0.38
N THR A 560 3.85 14.73 0.23
CA THR A 560 4.49 13.88 -0.80
C THR A 560 3.67 13.71 -2.08
N ALA A 561 2.42 14.20 -2.12
CA ALA A 561 1.54 14.08 -3.28
C ALA A 561 1.94 14.98 -4.45
N THR A 562 1.90 14.43 -5.66
CA THR A 562 2.13 15.22 -6.89
C THR A 562 0.91 16.09 -7.25
N PRO A 563 1.06 17.21 -7.97
CA PRO A 563 -0.07 18.08 -8.34
C PRO A 563 -1.22 17.40 -9.08
N SER A 564 -0.92 16.46 -9.98
CA SER A 564 -1.94 15.69 -10.72
C SER A 564 -2.60 14.61 -9.86
N GLU A 565 -1.87 14.01 -8.91
CA GLU A 565 -2.45 13.13 -7.89
C GLU A 565 -3.38 13.89 -6.95
N PHE A 566 -2.97 15.06 -6.45
CA PHE A 566 -3.82 15.95 -5.64
C PHE A 566 -5.15 16.23 -6.35
N ILE A 567 -5.09 16.69 -7.61
CA ILE A 567 -6.30 17.01 -8.38
C ILE A 567 -7.14 15.75 -8.63
N ALA A 568 -6.53 14.60 -8.95
CA ALA A 568 -7.26 13.34 -9.15
C ALA A 568 -8.01 12.89 -7.89
N VAL A 569 -7.33 12.90 -6.73
CA VAL A 569 -7.88 12.47 -5.44
C VAL A 569 -9.00 13.39 -4.97
N ILE A 570 -8.77 14.71 -4.96
CA ILE A 570 -9.78 15.67 -4.51
C ILE A 570 -10.95 15.76 -5.51
N GLN A 571 -10.71 15.59 -6.81
CA GLN A 571 -11.80 15.49 -7.81
C GLN A 571 -12.62 14.20 -7.64
N ALA A 572 -12.00 13.07 -7.31
CA ALA A 572 -12.69 11.81 -7.06
C ALA A 572 -13.59 11.89 -5.82
N ILE A 573 -13.10 12.47 -4.72
CA ILE A 573 -13.89 12.70 -3.49
C ILE A 573 -15.03 13.69 -3.75
N LEU A 574 -14.78 14.79 -4.46
CA LEU A 574 -15.82 15.76 -4.84
C LEU A 574 -16.90 15.15 -5.74
N TYR A 575 -16.52 14.23 -6.65
CA TYR A 575 -17.48 13.48 -7.46
C TYR A 575 -18.33 12.55 -6.58
N ALA A 576 -17.70 11.72 -5.74
CA ALA A 576 -18.38 10.78 -4.86
C ALA A 576 -19.40 11.47 -3.95
N GLY A 577 -18.98 12.52 -3.24
CA GLY A 577 -19.87 13.31 -2.38
C GLY A 577 -21.06 13.90 -3.15
N LYS A 578 -20.84 14.47 -4.34
CA LYS A 578 -21.92 15.04 -5.18
C LYS A 578 -22.85 13.99 -5.80
N GLN A 579 -22.42 12.74 -5.95
CA GLN A 579 -23.32 11.65 -6.35
C GLN A 579 -24.13 11.16 -5.16
N LEU A 580 -23.48 10.88 -4.03
CA LEU A 580 -24.14 10.42 -2.81
C LEU A 580 -25.14 11.44 -2.24
N GLN A 581 -24.88 12.74 -2.40
CA GLN A 581 -25.81 13.83 -2.02
C GLN A 581 -27.16 13.78 -2.78
N GLN A 582 -27.24 13.10 -3.93
CA GLN A 582 -28.50 12.93 -4.68
C GLN A 582 -29.50 12.00 -3.95
N LEU A 583 -29.04 11.20 -2.98
CA LEU A 583 -29.88 10.29 -2.19
C LEU A 583 -30.74 11.01 -1.11
N GLN A 584 -30.73 12.35 -1.09
CA GLN A 584 -31.64 13.23 -0.32
C GLN A 584 -32.01 12.72 1.08
N ILE A 585 -31.00 12.59 1.95
CA ILE A 585 -31.22 12.36 3.37
C ILE A 585 -31.64 13.69 4.03
N GLU A 586 -32.83 13.71 4.62
CA GLU A 586 -33.31 14.80 5.46
C GLU A 586 -32.67 14.69 6.86
N GLU A 587 -32.18 15.81 7.40
CA GLU A 587 -31.70 15.90 8.78
C GLU A 587 -32.87 16.02 9.76
N GLU A 588 -32.71 15.48 10.99
CA GLU A 588 -33.76 15.42 12.02
C GLU A 588 -34.11 16.79 12.62
N GLY A 589 -34.86 17.60 11.87
CA GLY A 589 -35.36 18.90 12.34
C GLY A 589 -36.63 19.39 11.64
N SER A 590 -36.81 19.08 10.35
CA SER A 590 -37.89 19.64 9.52
C SER A 590 -39.21 18.86 9.64
N LYS A 591 -39.93 19.04 10.76
CA LYS A 591 -41.27 18.45 10.98
C LYS A 591 -42.37 19.11 10.15
N GLU A 592 -42.30 19.04 8.81
CA GLU A 592 -43.48 19.21 7.92
C GLU A 592 -43.14 18.85 6.44
N ASN A 593 -43.23 17.57 6.08
CA ASN A 593 -43.89 17.06 4.85
C ASN A 593 -43.79 15.53 4.73
N LEU A 594 -44.93 14.82 4.70
CA LEU A 594 -44.97 13.36 4.81
C LEU A 594 -45.08 12.66 3.44
N ARG A 595 -43.94 12.39 2.78
CA ARG A 595 -43.82 11.35 1.72
C ARG A 595 -42.35 10.99 1.44
N GLY A 596 -41.89 9.90 2.08
CA GLY A 596 -40.47 9.56 2.16
C GLY A 596 -39.82 9.14 0.82
N LYS A 597 -38.55 9.55 0.66
CA LYS A 597 -37.59 9.10 -0.37
C LYS A 597 -36.38 8.36 0.23
N THR A 598 -36.45 8.08 1.53
CA THR A 598 -35.26 8.03 2.37
C THR A 598 -34.67 6.63 2.48
N VAL A 599 -33.34 6.56 2.49
CA VAL A 599 -32.58 5.40 2.99
C VAL A 599 -33.08 5.01 4.38
N ARG A 600 -33.30 3.73 4.62
CA ARG A 600 -33.95 3.21 5.83
C ARG A 600 -32.95 2.94 6.94
N SER A 601 -31.88 2.20 6.65
CA SER A 601 -30.83 1.86 7.60
C SER A 601 -30.11 3.11 8.08
N ASP A 602 -30.14 3.38 9.39
CA ASP A 602 -29.40 4.50 10.00
C ASP A 602 -27.88 4.33 9.85
N LEU A 603 -27.42 3.10 9.63
CA LEU A 603 -26.03 2.82 9.29
C LEU A 603 -25.66 3.46 7.94
N LEU A 604 -26.45 3.17 6.90
CA LEU A 604 -26.29 3.75 5.57
C LEU A 604 -26.53 5.27 5.61
N ARG A 605 -27.52 5.74 6.38
CA ARG A 605 -27.79 7.17 6.61
C ARG A 605 -26.53 7.89 7.11
N LYS A 606 -25.98 7.43 8.24
CA LYS A 606 -24.76 7.97 8.86
C LYS A 606 -23.60 7.99 7.85
N LEU A 607 -23.33 6.86 7.18
CA LEU A 607 -22.21 6.74 6.21
C LEU A 607 -22.37 7.68 5.00
N ILE A 608 -23.56 7.72 4.40
CA ILE A 608 -23.84 8.57 3.21
C ILE A 608 -23.70 10.05 3.61
N CYS A 609 -24.28 10.47 4.74
CA CYS A 609 -24.12 11.84 5.26
C CYS A 609 -22.65 12.22 5.49
N THR A 610 -21.83 11.35 6.08
CA THR A 610 -20.39 11.61 6.26
C THR A 610 -19.67 11.73 4.91
N ALA A 611 -19.95 10.84 3.96
CA ALA A 611 -19.33 10.85 2.63
C ALA A 611 -19.81 12.01 1.72
N SER A 612 -21.01 12.55 1.95
CA SER A 612 -21.63 13.61 1.16
C SER A 612 -21.78 14.95 1.91
N SER A 613 -21.00 15.17 2.98
CA SER A 613 -21.11 16.39 3.78
C SER A 613 -20.88 17.65 2.93
N SER A 614 -21.71 18.67 3.16
CA SER A 614 -21.64 19.97 2.49
C SER A 614 -20.27 20.64 2.71
N THR A 615 -19.65 20.43 3.87
CA THR A 615 -18.33 20.95 4.22
C THR A 615 -17.21 20.25 3.43
N VAL A 616 -17.24 18.91 3.30
CA VAL A 616 -16.29 18.15 2.45
C VAL A 616 -16.41 18.58 0.99
N ILE A 617 -17.63 18.67 0.47
CA ILE A 617 -17.92 19.08 -0.92
C ILE A 617 -17.44 20.52 -1.16
N GLY A 618 -17.69 21.44 -0.22
CA GLY A 618 -17.23 22.83 -0.29
C GLY A 618 -15.71 22.97 -0.20
N ASN A 619 -15.06 22.25 0.72
CA ASN A 619 -13.62 22.23 0.89
C ASN A 619 -12.91 21.66 -0.35
N ALA A 620 -13.38 20.54 -0.88
CA ALA A 620 -12.84 19.95 -2.11
C ALA A 620 -13.01 20.87 -3.34
N ALA A 621 -14.16 21.51 -3.50
CA ALA A 621 -14.39 22.48 -4.57
C ALA A 621 -13.48 23.71 -4.46
N ARG A 622 -13.30 24.24 -3.24
CA ARG A 622 -12.40 25.39 -2.95
C ARG A 622 -10.94 25.06 -3.22
N LEU A 623 -10.47 23.89 -2.80
CA LEU A 623 -9.09 23.45 -3.04
C LEU A 623 -8.81 23.31 -4.54
N LEU A 624 -9.73 22.69 -5.30
CA LEU A 624 -9.60 22.55 -6.75
C LEU A 624 -9.66 23.90 -7.49
N SER A 625 -10.41 24.90 -7.00
CA SER A 625 -10.54 26.19 -7.70
C SER A 625 -9.28 27.06 -7.70
N THR A 626 -8.30 26.76 -6.83
CA THR A 626 -7.01 27.48 -6.78
C THR A 626 -5.97 26.95 -7.78
N LEU A 627 -6.20 25.76 -8.35
CA LEU A 627 -5.21 25.01 -9.13
C LEU A 627 -5.58 24.85 -10.61
N ASN A 628 -4.58 24.93 -11.47
CA ASN A 628 -4.71 24.70 -12.90
C ASN A 628 -4.48 23.23 -13.24
N LYS A 629 -5.56 22.52 -13.58
CA LYS A 629 -5.51 21.11 -14.00
C LYS A 629 -4.59 20.86 -15.20
N GLU A 630 -4.63 21.73 -16.20
CA GLU A 630 -3.78 21.59 -17.39
C GLU A 630 -2.29 21.73 -17.08
N ALA A 631 -1.93 22.51 -16.05
CA ALA A 631 -0.55 22.63 -15.59
C ALA A 631 -0.13 21.40 -14.76
N ALA A 632 -1.00 20.94 -13.86
CA ALA A 632 -0.78 19.73 -13.06
C ALA A 632 -0.55 18.48 -13.93
N ASP A 633 -1.39 18.25 -14.94
CA ASP A 633 -1.28 17.12 -15.88
C ASP A 633 0.04 17.16 -16.69
N LYS A 634 0.62 18.36 -16.91
CA LYS A 634 1.89 18.58 -17.60
C LYS A 634 3.10 18.65 -16.65
N GLN A 635 2.89 18.54 -15.33
CA GLN A 635 3.88 18.81 -14.27
C GLN A 635 4.50 20.22 -14.33
N ASP A 636 3.76 21.19 -14.85
CA ASP A 636 4.17 22.58 -15.07
C ASP A 636 3.94 23.44 -13.82
N LEU A 637 4.78 23.22 -12.80
CA LEU A 637 4.67 23.87 -11.48
C LEU A 637 4.61 25.42 -11.54
N PRO A 638 5.38 26.13 -12.40
CA PRO A 638 5.27 27.59 -12.55
C PRO A 638 3.87 28.10 -12.92
N ASN A 639 3.04 27.29 -13.58
CA ASN A 639 1.68 27.64 -14.02
C ASN A 639 0.57 26.94 -13.20
N LEU A 640 0.92 26.23 -12.12
CA LEU A 640 -0.02 25.44 -11.32
C LEU A 640 -1.00 26.31 -10.51
N ILE A 641 -0.51 27.29 -9.77
CA ILE A 641 -1.33 28.13 -8.89
C ILE A 641 -1.97 29.26 -9.70
N ILE A 642 -3.30 29.36 -9.67
CA ILE A 642 -4.07 30.40 -10.36
C ILE A 642 -4.25 31.64 -9.46
N SER A 643 -4.48 31.43 -8.16
CA SER A 643 -4.83 32.47 -7.21
C SER A 643 -3.58 33.20 -6.66
N ASP A 644 -2.96 34.05 -7.49
CA ASP A 644 -1.78 34.87 -7.14
C ASP A 644 -1.92 35.61 -5.79
N GLY A 645 -3.15 36.02 -5.42
CA GLY A 645 -3.45 36.70 -4.15
C GLY A 645 -3.26 35.87 -2.87
N GLN A 646 -3.00 34.56 -2.96
CA GLN A 646 -2.57 33.73 -1.81
C GLN A 646 -1.05 33.58 -1.70
N PHE A 647 -0.30 33.88 -2.77
CA PHE A 647 1.14 33.63 -2.86
C PHE A 647 1.84 34.80 -3.59
N PRO A 648 1.96 35.99 -2.97
CA PRO A 648 2.49 37.18 -3.63
C PRO A 648 3.92 36.98 -4.17
N GLU A 649 4.75 36.21 -3.49
CA GLU A 649 6.10 35.84 -3.93
C GLU A 649 6.12 35.17 -5.32
N VAL A 650 5.12 34.33 -5.61
CA VAL A 650 4.99 33.67 -6.92
C VAL A 650 4.62 34.68 -8.00
N ALA A 651 3.77 35.66 -7.69
CA ALA A 651 3.42 36.74 -8.62
C ALA A 651 4.64 37.65 -8.91
N GLU A 652 5.44 37.99 -7.90
CA GLU A 652 6.69 38.75 -8.06
C GLU A 652 7.73 37.99 -8.89
N ALA A 653 7.93 36.69 -8.62
CA ALA A 653 8.84 35.85 -9.39
C ALA A 653 8.37 35.67 -10.85
N ARG A 654 7.05 35.53 -11.09
CA ARG A 654 6.43 35.54 -12.43
C ARG A 654 6.71 36.88 -13.15
N MET A 655 6.67 38.01 -12.43
CA MET A 655 7.03 39.32 -12.98
C MET A 655 8.53 39.45 -13.28
N GLU A 656 9.45 38.94 -12.43
CA GLU A 656 10.90 38.92 -12.72
C GLU A 656 11.17 38.17 -14.03
N VAL A 657 10.61 36.97 -14.19
CA VAL A 657 10.70 36.16 -15.41
C VAL A 657 10.13 36.90 -16.63
N GLN A 658 8.95 37.50 -16.51
CA GLN A 658 8.34 38.23 -17.62
C GLN A 658 9.17 39.46 -18.04
N MET A 659 9.79 40.16 -17.09
CA MET A 659 10.66 41.31 -17.36
C MET A 659 12.01 40.89 -17.97
N ALA A 660 12.62 39.80 -17.48
CA ALA A 660 13.81 39.20 -18.08
C ALA A 660 13.55 38.78 -19.54
N LYS A 661 12.39 38.16 -19.80
CA LYS A 661 11.98 37.77 -21.16
C LYS A 661 11.74 38.98 -22.08
N LYS A 662 10.99 39.99 -21.63
CA LYS A 662 10.81 41.27 -22.36
C LYS A 662 12.15 41.93 -22.71
N LYS A 663 13.13 41.88 -21.80
CA LYS A 663 14.49 42.39 -22.03
C LYS A 663 15.22 41.59 -23.10
N LEU A 664 15.20 40.25 -23.04
CA LEU A 664 15.78 39.37 -24.07
C LEU A 664 15.14 39.60 -25.45
N ASP A 665 13.81 39.60 -25.53
CA ASP A 665 13.06 39.85 -26.77
C ASP A 665 13.39 41.21 -27.38
N SER A 666 13.63 42.25 -26.56
CA SER A 666 13.98 43.59 -27.05
C SER A 666 15.30 43.62 -27.85
N LEU A 667 16.25 42.71 -27.56
CA LEU A 667 17.58 42.68 -28.20
C LEU A 667 17.49 42.39 -29.70
N ILE A 668 16.46 41.68 -30.18
CA ILE A 668 16.30 41.44 -31.64
C ILE A 668 16.18 42.76 -32.41
N SER A 669 15.61 43.80 -31.80
CA SER A 669 15.46 45.12 -32.41
C SER A 669 16.77 45.90 -32.50
N LEU A 670 17.76 45.58 -31.65
CA LEU A 670 19.12 46.09 -31.73
C LEU A 670 19.87 45.38 -32.87
N TYR A 671 19.83 44.04 -32.94
CA TYR A 671 20.50 43.29 -34.01
C TYR A 671 19.88 43.51 -35.41
N ARG A 672 18.56 43.71 -35.50
CA ARG A 672 17.87 44.16 -36.74
C ARG A 672 18.44 45.48 -37.28
N LYS A 673 18.86 46.40 -36.40
CA LYS A 673 19.53 47.65 -36.79
C LYS A 673 21.00 47.42 -37.13
N GLN A 674 21.74 46.72 -36.26
CA GLN A 674 23.18 46.48 -36.40
C GLN A 674 23.55 45.68 -37.66
N LEU A 675 22.72 44.71 -38.06
CA LEU A 675 22.94 43.87 -39.25
C LEU A 675 22.15 44.36 -40.49
N GLY A 676 21.34 45.42 -40.36
CA GLY A 676 20.43 45.89 -41.43
C GLY A 676 19.28 44.94 -41.80
N MET A 677 19.22 43.74 -41.22
CA MET A 677 18.27 42.68 -41.57
C MET A 677 16.91 42.89 -40.89
N ARG A 678 16.01 43.62 -41.55
CA ARG A 678 14.65 43.91 -41.02
C ARG A 678 13.79 42.67 -40.68
N LYS A 679 14.04 41.53 -41.35
CA LYS A 679 13.36 40.24 -41.12
C LYS A 679 14.10 39.29 -40.15
N LEU A 680 15.09 39.77 -39.41
CA LEU A 680 15.83 38.92 -38.46
C LEU A 680 14.93 38.52 -37.28
N GLU A 681 14.89 37.24 -36.94
CA GLU A 681 14.12 36.70 -35.81
C GLU A 681 14.97 35.68 -35.05
N PHE A 682 14.63 35.47 -33.78
CA PHE A 682 15.27 34.47 -32.93
C PHE A 682 14.78 33.08 -33.29
N ILE A 683 15.71 32.18 -33.62
CA ILE A 683 15.41 30.80 -34.02
C ILE A 683 15.73 29.84 -32.86
N SER A 684 14.96 28.76 -32.73
CA SER A 684 15.26 27.66 -31.80
C SER A 684 15.55 26.37 -32.58
N VAL A 685 16.66 25.70 -32.26
CA VAL A 685 17.12 24.48 -32.95
C VAL A 685 17.66 23.49 -31.93
N SER A 686 17.19 22.25 -31.97
CA SER A 686 17.68 21.14 -31.13
C SER A 686 17.71 21.47 -29.62
N GLY A 687 16.71 22.21 -29.13
CA GLY A 687 16.60 22.63 -27.73
C GLY A 687 17.38 23.91 -27.36
N THR A 688 18.33 24.35 -28.19
CA THR A 688 18.95 25.68 -28.02
C THR A 688 18.01 26.75 -28.57
N THR A 689 17.74 27.80 -27.79
CA THR A 689 16.79 28.87 -28.14
C THR A 689 17.51 30.20 -28.36
N HIS A 690 16.84 31.16 -29.00
CA HIS A 690 17.35 32.53 -29.23
C HIS A 690 18.64 32.63 -30.07
N LEU A 691 18.83 31.66 -30.98
CA LEU A 691 19.92 31.65 -31.96
C LEU A 691 19.71 32.76 -33.01
N ILE A 692 20.78 33.45 -33.38
CA ILE A 692 20.83 34.31 -34.57
C ILE A 692 21.43 33.50 -35.73
N GLU A 693 20.63 33.20 -36.74
CA GLU A 693 21.07 32.48 -37.95
C GLU A 693 21.41 33.44 -39.09
N LEU A 694 22.62 33.31 -39.66
CA LEU A 694 23.15 34.18 -40.72
C LEU A 694 23.74 33.36 -41.88
N PRO A 695 23.71 33.87 -43.12
CA PRO A 695 24.51 33.35 -44.23
C PRO A 695 26.01 33.37 -43.93
N LEU A 696 26.77 32.50 -44.61
CA LEU A 696 28.23 32.37 -44.45
C LEU A 696 29.00 33.67 -44.75
N ASP A 697 28.48 34.52 -45.63
CA ASP A 697 29.13 35.72 -46.14
C ASP A 697 29.00 36.95 -45.21
N VAL A 698 28.20 36.85 -44.14
CA VAL A 698 27.94 37.95 -43.20
C VAL A 698 29.05 38.02 -42.14
N LYS A 699 29.81 39.13 -42.14
CA LYS A 699 30.80 39.41 -41.09
C LYS A 699 30.10 39.72 -39.77
N VAL A 700 30.40 38.93 -38.74
CA VAL A 700 29.95 39.12 -37.35
C VAL A 700 31.08 39.67 -36.47
N PRO A 701 30.76 40.34 -35.34
CA PRO A 701 31.74 40.70 -34.31
C PRO A 701 32.49 39.48 -33.76
N SER A 702 33.77 39.67 -33.40
CA SER A 702 34.65 38.59 -32.92
C SER A 702 34.30 38.04 -31.53
N ASN A 703 33.44 38.73 -30.77
CA ASN A 703 32.94 38.29 -29.47
C ASN A 703 31.65 37.45 -29.54
N TRP A 704 31.19 37.06 -30.73
CA TRP A 704 30.02 36.21 -30.91
C TRP A 704 30.38 34.73 -30.86
N VAL A 705 29.68 33.96 -30.01
CA VAL A 705 29.93 32.52 -29.85
C VAL A 705 29.20 31.73 -30.93
N LYS A 706 29.94 30.98 -31.75
CA LYS A 706 29.37 30.07 -32.76
C LYS A 706 28.87 28.79 -32.07
N ILE A 707 27.55 28.52 -32.16
CA ILE A 707 26.94 27.31 -31.61
C ILE A 707 26.89 26.17 -32.64
N ASN A 708 26.48 26.46 -33.87
CA ASN A 708 26.23 25.44 -34.90
C ASN A 708 26.42 26.04 -36.31
N SER A 709 26.70 25.21 -37.32
CA SER A 709 26.73 25.62 -38.73
C SER A 709 26.23 24.52 -39.66
N THR A 710 25.36 24.89 -40.58
CA THR A 710 24.93 24.05 -41.72
C THR A 710 25.79 24.34 -42.95
N LYS A 711 25.53 23.66 -44.07
CA LYS A 711 26.16 23.96 -45.38
C LYS A 711 25.76 25.31 -45.99
N LYS A 712 24.82 26.06 -45.40
CA LYS A 712 24.33 27.35 -45.91
C LYS A 712 24.32 28.48 -44.89
N THR A 713 24.35 28.17 -43.60
CA THR A 713 24.12 29.12 -42.51
C THR A 713 24.98 28.82 -41.29
N VAL A 714 25.32 29.85 -40.52
CA VAL A 714 25.98 29.75 -39.22
C VAL A 714 25.08 30.36 -38.16
N ARG A 715 25.05 29.76 -36.97
CA ARG A 715 24.21 30.18 -35.84
C ARG A 715 25.07 30.62 -34.68
N TYR A 716 24.81 31.83 -34.20
CA TYR A 716 25.59 32.51 -33.18
C TYR A 716 24.75 32.92 -31.98
N HIS A 717 25.39 33.03 -30.82
CA HIS A 717 24.91 33.77 -29.67
C HIS A 717 25.83 34.99 -29.44
N PRO A 718 25.29 36.23 -29.54
CA PRO A 718 25.96 37.42 -29.04
C PRO A 718 26.13 37.38 -27.51
N PRO A 719 27.12 38.08 -26.93
CA PRO A 719 27.36 38.09 -25.48
C PRO A 719 26.20 38.71 -24.69
N ASP A 720 25.51 39.71 -25.25
CA ASP A 720 24.34 40.34 -24.61
C ASP A 720 23.12 39.38 -24.59
N VAL A 721 23.05 38.46 -25.58
CA VAL A 721 22.03 37.41 -25.63
C VAL A 721 22.37 36.29 -24.64
N LEU A 722 23.65 35.91 -24.49
CA LEU A 722 24.08 34.96 -23.45
C LEU A 722 23.74 35.48 -22.06
N THR A 723 24.20 36.68 -21.70
CA THR A 723 23.94 37.25 -20.37
C THR A 723 22.45 37.49 -20.09
N ALA A 724 21.63 37.79 -21.11
CA ALA A 724 20.17 37.85 -20.97
C ALA A 724 19.51 36.46 -20.84
N LEU A 725 20.04 35.43 -21.50
CA LEU A 725 19.61 34.04 -21.33
C LEU A 725 19.99 33.48 -19.97
N ASP A 726 21.19 33.76 -19.47
CA ASP A 726 21.67 33.35 -18.15
C ASP A 726 20.80 33.96 -17.04
N HIS A 727 20.47 35.26 -17.15
CA HIS A 727 19.54 35.92 -16.24
C HIS A 727 18.10 35.37 -16.35
N LEU A 728 17.64 35.01 -17.54
CA LEU A 728 16.32 34.39 -17.73
C LEU A 728 16.29 32.95 -17.16
N ALA A 729 17.37 32.19 -17.30
CA ALA A 729 17.52 30.88 -16.66
C ALA A 729 17.52 31.01 -15.14
N LEU A 730 18.30 31.93 -14.57
CA LEU A 730 18.31 32.23 -13.14
C LEU A 730 16.92 32.62 -12.62
N ALA A 731 16.17 33.46 -13.34
CA ALA A 731 14.82 33.87 -12.97
C ALA A 731 13.81 32.71 -13.04
N ASN A 732 13.89 31.84 -14.06
CA ASN A 732 13.04 30.63 -14.14
C ASN A 732 13.34 29.62 -13.03
N GLU A 733 14.61 29.47 -12.66
CA GLU A 733 15.05 28.58 -11.58
C GLU A 733 14.60 29.11 -10.21
N LYS A 734 14.76 30.42 -9.95
CA LYS A 734 14.14 31.10 -8.79
C LYS A 734 12.63 30.84 -8.72
N LEU A 735 11.90 31.15 -9.80
CA LEU A 735 10.45 30.94 -9.88
C LEU A 735 10.07 29.47 -9.61
N THR A 736 10.85 28.52 -10.12
CA THR A 736 10.63 27.09 -9.86
C THR A 736 10.81 26.75 -8.38
N ILE A 737 11.77 27.36 -7.68
CA ILE A 737 11.95 27.19 -6.23
C ILE A 737 10.82 27.86 -5.44
N THR A 738 10.45 29.10 -5.74
CA THR A 738 9.33 29.80 -5.09
C THR A 738 8.01 29.05 -5.29
N CYS A 739 7.76 28.51 -6.49
CA CYS A 739 6.58 27.67 -6.73
C CYS A 739 6.63 26.31 -6.01
N ARG A 740 7.82 25.76 -5.69
CA ARG A 740 7.93 24.57 -4.82
C ARG A 740 7.61 24.90 -3.37
N ALA A 741 8.13 26.02 -2.85
CA ALA A 741 7.79 26.50 -1.51
C ALA A 741 6.28 26.81 -1.37
N ALA A 742 5.69 27.49 -2.36
CA ALA A 742 4.25 27.75 -2.40
C ALA A 742 3.42 26.46 -2.49
N TRP A 743 3.88 25.44 -3.21
CA TRP A 743 3.23 24.13 -3.27
C TRP A 743 3.33 23.37 -1.94
N ASP A 744 4.49 23.37 -1.27
CA ASP A 744 4.65 22.75 0.04
C ASP A 744 3.80 23.44 1.11
N ASN A 745 3.75 24.78 1.10
CA ASN A 745 2.87 25.57 1.96
C ASN A 745 1.39 25.29 1.70
N PHE A 746 1.00 25.13 0.42
CA PHE A 746 -0.37 24.73 0.05
C PHE A 746 -0.73 23.32 0.55
N LEU A 747 0.20 22.35 0.46
CA LEU A 747 0.01 21.01 1.01
C LEU A 747 0.02 21.01 2.55
N SER A 748 0.84 21.83 3.20
CA SER A 748 0.79 22.06 4.65
C SER A 748 -0.60 22.53 5.09
N GLY A 749 -1.17 23.49 4.34
CA GLY A 749 -2.52 24.01 4.53
C GLY A 749 -3.65 23.00 4.34
N PHE A 750 -3.38 21.75 3.90
CA PHE A 750 -4.35 20.66 3.88
C PHE A 750 -4.57 20.01 5.25
N GLY A 751 -3.63 20.14 6.20
CA GLY A 751 -3.65 19.45 7.51
C GLY A 751 -4.99 19.56 8.24
N LYS A 752 -5.49 20.79 8.39
CA LYS A 752 -6.79 21.13 8.99
C LYS A 752 -8.04 20.54 8.33
N TYR A 753 -7.92 19.96 7.13
CA TYR A 753 -9.01 19.22 6.47
C TYR A 753 -8.83 17.70 6.53
N TYR A 754 -7.64 17.17 6.85
CA TYR A 754 -7.32 15.75 6.68
C TYR A 754 -8.30 14.83 7.40
N ALA A 755 -8.63 15.10 8.67
CA ALA A 755 -9.57 14.28 9.44
C ALA A 755 -10.98 14.24 8.80
N GLU A 756 -11.41 15.32 8.17
CA GLU A 756 -12.70 15.43 7.49
C GLU A 756 -12.72 14.58 6.20
N PHE A 757 -11.67 14.71 5.38
CA PHE A 757 -11.50 13.90 4.16
C PHE A 757 -11.29 12.41 4.48
N GLN A 758 -10.55 12.07 5.54
CA GLN A 758 -10.33 10.71 6.01
C GLN A 758 -11.65 10.07 6.49
N ALA A 759 -12.48 10.80 7.25
CA ALA A 759 -13.81 10.32 7.65
C ALA A 759 -14.71 10.04 6.43
N ALA A 760 -14.72 10.93 5.43
CA ALA A 760 -15.47 10.72 4.19
C ALA A 760 -14.98 9.49 3.41
N VAL A 761 -13.65 9.28 3.30
CA VAL A 761 -13.07 8.11 2.62
C VAL A 761 -13.35 6.81 3.39
N GLN A 762 -13.24 6.81 4.72
CA GLN A 762 -13.61 5.66 5.57
C GLN A 762 -15.10 5.33 5.47
N ALA A 763 -15.97 6.34 5.31
CA ALA A 763 -17.39 6.13 5.10
C ALA A 763 -17.68 5.46 3.74
N VAL A 764 -17.03 5.92 2.65
CA VAL A 764 -17.13 5.27 1.33
C VAL A 764 -16.53 3.86 1.35
N ALA A 765 -15.42 3.63 2.06
CA ALA A 765 -14.84 2.30 2.26
C ALA A 765 -15.85 1.34 2.91
N SER A 766 -16.58 1.83 3.92
CA SER A 766 -17.60 1.04 4.64
C SER A 766 -18.81 0.75 3.74
N LEU A 767 -19.23 1.71 2.91
CA LEU A 767 -20.27 1.51 1.90
C LEU A 767 -19.88 0.49 0.83
N ASP A 768 -18.62 0.47 0.39
CA ASP A 768 -18.09 -0.53 -0.55
C ASP A 768 -18.09 -1.95 0.04
N CYS A 769 -17.73 -2.09 1.31
CA CYS A 769 -17.76 -3.37 2.00
C CYS A 769 -19.21 -3.85 2.26
N LEU A 770 -20.15 -2.94 2.57
CA LEU A 770 -21.57 -3.26 2.67
C LEU A 770 -22.18 -3.66 1.31
N HIS A 771 -21.77 -2.99 0.23
CA HIS A 771 -22.13 -3.34 -1.14
C HIS A 771 -21.61 -4.72 -1.53
N SER A 772 -20.33 -5.01 -1.25
CA SER A 772 -19.71 -6.33 -1.42
C SER A 772 -20.48 -7.44 -0.73
N LEU A 773 -20.87 -7.23 0.53
CA LEU A 773 -21.67 -8.19 1.31
C LEU A 773 -23.09 -8.35 0.75
N ALA A 774 -23.70 -7.28 0.22
CA ALA A 774 -25.00 -7.32 -0.44
C ALA A 774 -24.99 -7.94 -1.85
N VAL A 775 -23.84 -7.94 -2.54
CA VAL A 775 -23.63 -8.76 -3.74
C VAL A 775 -23.54 -10.23 -3.33
N LEU A 776 -22.75 -10.56 -2.30
CA LEU A 776 -22.57 -11.92 -1.79
C LEU A 776 -23.89 -12.54 -1.30
N SER A 777 -24.69 -11.81 -0.53
CA SER A 777 -25.95 -12.30 0.06
C SER A 777 -27.06 -12.57 -0.95
N ARG A 778 -26.87 -12.21 -2.23
CA ARG A 778 -27.79 -12.52 -3.33
C ARG A 778 -27.46 -13.83 -4.05
N ASN A 779 -26.39 -14.51 -3.66
CA ASN A 779 -26.12 -15.87 -4.10
C ASN A 779 -27.17 -16.84 -3.53
N LYS A 780 -27.39 -17.97 -4.22
CA LYS A 780 -28.24 -19.05 -3.70
C LYS A 780 -27.72 -19.53 -2.34
N ASN A 781 -28.63 -20.02 -1.49
CA ASN A 781 -28.34 -20.64 -0.19
C ASN A 781 -27.82 -19.67 0.91
N TYR A 782 -27.63 -18.38 0.62
CA TYR A 782 -27.34 -17.36 1.64
C TYR A 782 -28.62 -16.92 2.35
N VAL A 783 -28.57 -16.80 3.67
CA VAL A 783 -29.69 -16.43 4.55
C VAL A 783 -29.20 -15.40 5.58
N ARG A 784 -30.06 -14.48 6.01
CA ARG A 784 -29.75 -13.50 7.07
C ARG A 784 -29.64 -14.23 8.43
N PRO A 785 -28.53 -14.12 9.17
CA PRO A 785 -28.44 -14.66 10.52
C PRO A 785 -29.34 -13.91 11.50
N VAL A 786 -29.84 -14.66 12.48
CA VAL A 786 -30.58 -14.18 13.64
C VAL A 786 -29.63 -14.26 14.84
N ILE A 787 -29.21 -13.09 15.31
CA ILE A 787 -28.44 -12.97 16.55
C ILE A 787 -29.43 -12.96 17.72
N VAL A 788 -29.12 -13.73 18.76
CA VAL A 788 -29.94 -13.87 19.97
C VAL A 788 -29.49 -12.83 21.02
N TYR A 789 -30.39 -12.46 21.93
CA TYR A 789 -30.10 -11.58 23.05
C TYR A 789 -29.19 -12.25 24.10
N ASP A 790 -28.41 -11.45 24.86
CA ASP A 790 -27.43 -11.92 25.85
C ASP A 790 -28.04 -12.66 27.07
N ASP A 791 -29.37 -12.69 27.22
CA ASP A 791 -30.10 -13.41 28.29
C ASP A 791 -30.53 -14.84 27.93
N GLU A 792 -30.43 -15.22 26.65
CA GLU A 792 -30.65 -16.61 26.19
C GLU A 792 -29.37 -17.48 26.28
N PRO A 793 -29.51 -18.82 26.36
CA PRO A 793 -28.35 -19.73 26.37
C PRO A 793 -27.53 -19.66 25.08
N VAL A 794 -26.22 -19.89 25.20
CA VAL A 794 -25.29 -19.89 24.06
C VAL A 794 -25.59 -21.08 23.14
N GLN A 795 -25.87 -20.79 21.87
CA GLN A 795 -26.32 -21.78 20.90
C GLN A 795 -25.84 -21.46 19.47
N ILE A 796 -25.53 -22.52 18.71
CA ILE A 796 -25.18 -22.48 17.28
C ILE A 796 -26.12 -23.45 16.57
N HIS A 797 -27.08 -22.91 15.82
CA HIS A 797 -28.06 -23.68 15.05
C HIS A 797 -27.93 -23.36 13.56
N ILE A 798 -27.41 -24.33 12.80
CA ILE A 798 -27.14 -24.23 11.36
C ILE A 798 -27.93 -25.34 10.67
N SER A 799 -28.95 -24.98 9.90
CA SER A 799 -29.70 -25.92 9.06
C SER A 799 -29.17 -25.86 7.61
N SER A 800 -28.97 -27.04 7.01
CA SER A 800 -28.45 -27.23 5.64
C SER A 800 -27.18 -26.42 5.32
N GLY A 801 -26.30 -26.24 6.30
CA GLY A 801 -25.09 -25.43 6.19
C GLY A 801 -24.10 -25.95 5.14
N ARG A 802 -23.39 -25.03 4.49
CA ARG A 802 -22.41 -25.33 3.43
C ARG A 802 -21.07 -24.66 3.73
N HIS A 803 -19.96 -25.26 3.31
CA HIS A 803 -18.63 -24.69 3.52
C HIS A 803 -18.39 -23.54 2.53
N PRO A 804 -18.23 -22.27 2.97
CA PRO A 804 -18.34 -21.09 2.09
C PRO A 804 -17.41 -21.11 0.85
N VAL A 805 -16.13 -21.43 1.07
CA VAL A 805 -15.13 -21.55 -0.01
C VAL A 805 -15.43 -22.73 -0.96
N LEU A 806 -15.77 -23.88 -0.41
CA LEU A 806 -15.95 -25.10 -1.20
C LEU A 806 -17.29 -25.12 -1.95
N GLU A 807 -18.33 -24.44 -1.47
CA GLU A 807 -19.56 -24.23 -2.24
C GLU A 807 -19.27 -23.46 -3.53
N THR A 808 -18.43 -22.42 -3.48
CA THR A 808 -18.03 -21.66 -4.67
C THR A 808 -17.31 -22.54 -5.71
N THR A 809 -16.56 -23.54 -5.23
CA THR A 809 -15.72 -24.44 -6.06
C THR A 809 -16.45 -25.69 -6.57
N LEU A 810 -17.32 -26.28 -5.75
CA LEU A 810 -17.99 -27.57 -5.99
C LEU A 810 -19.47 -27.42 -6.35
N GLN A 811 -20.08 -26.28 -6.04
CA GLN A 811 -21.46 -25.91 -6.36
C GLN A 811 -22.46 -26.99 -5.90
N ASP A 812 -23.34 -27.46 -6.79
CA ASP A 812 -24.38 -28.45 -6.47
C ASP A 812 -23.82 -29.81 -6.00
N ASN A 813 -22.51 -30.08 -6.15
CA ASN A 813 -21.86 -31.30 -5.65
C ASN A 813 -21.53 -31.26 -4.15
N PHE A 814 -21.64 -30.11 -3.48
CA PHE A 814 -21.44 -30.03 -2.02
C PHE A 814 -22.70 -30.47 -1.29
N VAL A 815 -22.57 -31.50 -0.43
CA VAL A 815 -23.65 -32.00 0.42
C VAL A 815 -23.75 -31.10 1.67
N PRO A 816 -24.89 -30.45 1.93
CA PRO A 816 -25.08 -29.61 3.11
C PRO A 816 -25.14 -30.46 4.40
N ASN A 817 -24.81 -29.83 5.54
CA ASN A 817 -24.75 -30.49 6.84
C ASN A 817 -25.44 -29.62 7.91
N ASP A 818 -26.26 -30.25 8.74
CA ASP A 818 -26.88 -29.59 9.90
C ASP A 818 -25.91 -29.52 11.09
N THR A 819 -26.13 -28.60 12.01
CA THR A 819 -25.39 -28.47 13.28
C THR A 819 -26.32 -27.86 14.32
N ASP A 820 -26.50 -28.55 15.45
CA ASP A 820 -27.16 -28.00 16.63
C ASP A 820 -26.20 -28.17 17.83
N LEU A 821 -25.87 -27.06 18.49
CA LEU A 821 -25.03 -26.99 19.67
C LEU A 821 -25.67 -26.01 20.65
N GLN A 822 -25.95 -26.42 21.88
CA GLN A 822 -26.70 -25.62 22.87
C GLN A 822 -26.09 -25.81 24.26
N ALA A 823 -25.77 -24.71 24.95
CA ALA A 823 -25.08 -24.75 26.25
C ALA A 823 -25.91 -25.38 27.39
N ASP A 824 -27.24 -25.38 27.28
CA ASP A 824 -28.18 -26.07 28.18
C ASP A 824 -28.43 -27.54 27.79
N ARG A 825 -27.97 -27.98 26.61
CA ARG A 825 -28.22 -29.33 26.06
C ARG A 825 -26.96 -29.93 25.42
N GLU A 826 -26.90 -30.00 24.09
CA GLU A 826 -25.83 -30.64 23.34
C GLU A 826 -24.65 -29.68 23.16
N TYR A 827 -23.96 -29.36 24.26
CA TYR A 827 -22.82 -28.43 24.25
C TYR A 827 -21.54 -29.01 23.61
N CYS A 828 -21.55 -30.29 23.24
CA CYS A 828 -20.38 -31.01 22.71
C CYS A 828 -20.78 -32.11 21.72
N GLN A 829 -20.11 -32.19 20.56
CA GLN A 829 -20.30 -33.23 19.55
C GLN A 829 -19.01 -34.05 19.34
N ILE A 830 -19.12 -35.38 19.39
CA ILE A 830 -17.98 -36.30 19.19
C ILE A 830 -18.02 -36.86 17.76
N ILE A 831 -17.31 -36.19 16.84
CA ILE A 831 -17.33 -36.49 15.40
C ILE A 831 -16.40 -37.68 15.09
N THR A 832 -16.96 -38.77 14.55
CA THR A 832 -16.23 -40.00 14.20
C THR A 832 -16.38 -40.36 12.72
N GLY A 833 -15.72 -41.44 12.27
CA GLY A 833 -15.78 -41.94 10.88
C GLY A 833 -14.43 -41.98 10.16
N PRO A 834 -14.37 -42.48 8.91
CA PRO A 834 -13.13 -42.69 8.17
C PRO A 834 -12.42 -41.37 7.82
N ASN A 835 -11.13 -41.45 7.52
CA ASN A 835 -10.42 -40.32 6.90
C ASN A 835 -10.93 -40.13 5.46
N MET A 836 -10.87 -38.89 4.95
CA MET A 836 -11.56 -38.42 3.74
C MET A 836 -13.10 -38.40 3.80
N GLY A 837 -13.73 -38.96 4.85
CA GLY A 837 -15.19 -38.89 5.08
C GLY A 837 -15.68 -37.55 5.63
N GLY A 838 -15.31 -36.42 5.01
CA GLY A 838 -15.87 -35.08 5.30
C GLY A 838 -15.50 -34.42 6.64
N LYS A 839 -15.17 -35.17 7.70
CA LYS A 839 -15.02 -34.66 9.10
C LYS A 839 -14.34 -33.30 9.26
N SER A 840 -13.15 -33.11 8.67
CA SER A 840 -12.40 -31.85 8.79
C SER A 840 -13.05 -30.68 8.04
N CYS A 841 -13.77 -30.95 6.95
CA CYS A 841 -14.56 -29.95 6.24
C CYS A 841 -15.76 -29.50 7.08
N TYR A 842 -16.44 -30.42 7.76
CA TYR A 842 -17.56 -30.09 8.65
C TYR A 842 -17.13 -29.16 9.80
N ILE A 843 -16.04 -29.50 10.50
CA ILE A 843 -15.52 -28.67 11.61
C ILE A 843 -15.11 -27.27 11.12
N ARG A 844 -14.42 -27.17 9.98
CA ARG A 844 -14.06 -25.89 9.36
C ARG A 844 -15.30 -25.10 8.93
N GLN A 845 -16.30 -25.75 8.34
CA GLN A 845 -17.57 -25.15 7.93
C GLN A 845 -18.28 -24.46 9.11
N VAL A 846 -18.46 -25.15 10.24
CA VAL A 846 -19.17 -24.58 11.40
C VAL A 846 -18.48 -23.32 11.91
N ALA A 847 -17.15 -23.35 12.07
CA ALA A 847 -16.37 -22.19 12.49
C ALA A 847 -16.39 -21.03 11.47
N LEU A 848 -16.35 -21.33 10.17
CA LEU A 848 -16.44 -20.33 9.11
C LEU A 848 -17.83 -19.66 9.05
N ILE A 849 -18.91 -20.41 9.24
CA ILE A 849 -20.27 -19.86 9.30
C ILE A 849 -20.43 -18.94 10.51
N ALA A 850 -19.86 -19.30 11.67
CA ALA A 850 -19.85 -18.42 12.86
C ALA A 850 -19.11 -17.09 12.58
N ILE A 851 -17.90 -17.15 12.00
CA ILE A 851 -17.13 -15.96 11.59
C ILE A 851 -17.93 -15.07 10.63
N MET A 852 -18.61 -15.67 9.63
CA MET A 852 -19.42 -14.93 8.67
C MET A 852 -20.66 -14.27 9.28
N ALA A 853 -21.36 -14.93 10.20
CA ALA A 853 -22.53 -14.38 10.87
C ALA A 853 -22.17 -13.18 11.78
N GLN A 854 -20.97 -13.20 12.36
CA GLN A 854 -20.48 -12.18 13.29
C GLN A 854 -19.74 -11.01 12.62
N HIS A 855 -19.56 -10.99 11.30
CA HIS A 855 -18.57 -10.20 10.56
C HIS A 855 -18.75 -8.65 10.53
N HIS A 856 -19.39 -7.99 11.52
CA HIS A 856 -20.27 -6.84 11.26
C HIS A 856 -20.14 -5.54 12.12
N ARG A 857 -18.96 -4.87 12.13
CA ARG A 857 -18.63 -3.60 12.84
C ARG A 857 -19.14 -2.25 12.27
N GLN A 858 -19.56 -1.31 13.12
CA GLN A 858 -19.43 0.13 12.84
C GLN A 858 -19.35 0.98 14.12
N SER A 859 -18.48 2.00 14.13
CA SER A 859 -18.38 2.96 15.23
C SER A 859 -19.62 3.88 15.33
N CYS A 860 -19.91 4.37 16.54
CA CYS A 860 -20.93 5.39 16.89
C CYS A 860 -22.41 4.94 17.02
N MET A 861 -22.69 4.35 18.19
CA MET A 861 -23.90 4.48 19.04
C MET A 861 -25.32 4.14 18.50
N CYS A 862 -25.90 3.11 19.15
CA CYS A 862 -27.18 3.06 19.90
C CYS A 862 -28.57 2.80 19.24
N TRP A 863 -29.30 1.86 19.92
CA TRP A 863 -30.76 1.58 20.02
C TRP A 863 -31.58 0.91 18.87
N MET A 864 -31.96 -0.37 19.11
CA MET A 864 -33.30 -1.05 18.95
C MET A 864 -34.13 -0.97 17.64
N ALA A 865 -34.92 -1.98 17.21
CA ALA A 865 -35.16 -3.39 17.62
C ALA A 865 -36.03 -4.18 16.58
N PHE A 866 -36.29 -5.48 16.84
CA PHE A 866 -37.17 -6.44 16.11
C PHE A 866 -36.58 -7.07 14.81
N SER A 867 -36.35 -8.40 14.71
CA SER A 867 -37.29 -9.56 14.61
C SER A 867 -37.91 -9.69 13.21
N LEU A 868 -37.87 -10.80 12.44
CA LEU A 868 -37.37 -12.20 12.52
C LEU A 868 -37.08 -12.65 11.03
N GLU A 869 -36.62 -13.82 10.55
CA GLU A 869 -36.33 -15.24 10.89
C GLU A 869 -35.09 -15.69 10.03
N TRP A 870 -34.36 -16.82 10.12
CA TRP A 870 -34.08 -17.87 11.12
C TRP A 870 -32.73 -18.57 10.73
N VAL A 871 -31.59 -18.12 11.26
CA VAL A 871 -30.33 -18.91 11.38
C VAL A 871 -29.70 -18.49 12.70
N LEU A 872 -29.73 -19.35 13.72
CA LEU A 872 -29.50 -18.92 15.10
C LEU A 872 -28.02 -19.04 15.48
N LEU A 873 -27.37 -17.92 15.80
CA LEU A 873 -25.95 -17.93 16.13
C LEU A 873 -25.63 -16.98 17.30
N THR A 874 -25.39 -17.58 18.46
CA THR A 874 -25.08 -16.91 19.73
C THR A 874 -23.66 -17.28 20.13
N VAL A 875 -22.82 -16.28 20.37
CA VAL A 875 -21.50 -16.44 20.97
C VAL A 875 -21.44 -15.47 22.14
N SER A 876 -21.40 -15.98 23.37
CA SER A 876 -21.48 -15.11 24.55
C SER A 876 -20.30 -14.14 24.62
N THR A 877 -20.63 -12.89 24.93
CA THR A 877 -19.71 -11.78 25.15
C THR A 877 -18.83 -11.92 26.41
N LYS A 878 -19.06 -12.93 27.25
CA LYS A 878 -18.28 -13.18 28.47
C LYS A 878 -16.98 -13.93 28.20
N GLY A 879 -15.95 -13.16 27.83
CA GLY A 879 -14.56 -13.61 27.72
C GLY A 879 -13.90 -13.92 29.08
N GLU A 880 -14.39 -14.92 29.80
CA GLU A 880 -13.70 -15.56 30.93
C GLU A 880 -14.22 -16.99 31.10
N ALA A 881 -13.32 -17.99 31.20
CA ALA A 881 -13.70 -19.40 31.31
C ALA A 881 -13.63 -19.88 32.78
N PRO A 882 -14.77 -20.08 33.47
CA PRO A 882 -14.79 -20.45 34.88
C PRO A 882 -14.60 -21.96 35.10
N PHE A 883 -13.52 -22.53 34.58
CA PHE A 883 -13.19 -23.96 34.70
C PHE A 883 -11.91 -24.18 35.52
N LEU A 884 -12.06 -24.18 36.86
CA LEU A 884 -11.43 -25.10 37.83
C LEU A 884 -11.57 -24.60 39.29
N LYS A 885 -12.79 -24.67 39.85
CA LYS A 885 -13.01 -24.69 41.31
C LYS A 885 -14.20 -25.60 41.68
N ASN A 886 -13.93 -26.90 41.68
CA ASN A 886 -14.48 -27.95 42.57
C ASN A 886 -13.65 -29.23 42.36
#